data_AF-A0A813GIU0-F1
#
_entry.id   AF-A0A813GIU0-F1
#
_cell.length_a   1.000
_cell.length_b   1.000
_cell.length_c   1.000
_cell.angle_alpha   90.00
_cell.angle_beta   90.00
_cell.angle_gamma   90.00
#
_symmetry.space_group_name_H-M   'P 1'
#
loop_
_entity.id
_entity.type
_entity.pdbx_description
1 polymer ?
#
loop_
_entity_poly.entity_id
_entity_poly.type
_entity_poly.pdbx_seq_one_letter_code
_entity_poly.pdbx_strand_id
1 'polypeptide(L)'
;MAWLAAARFQKQQEVDYCRTRGKRVLAKVTDVSLSEGVFHYHLKYDINNNNNDNGNKSGIAKPRVAWDVPEWQLLEMQTTTTTTPPASPMMRCHSQWISELKEGDQVFHERCNGEAVVATVLEVYQDEEACRLEYLTLVKDDIGNSRERLRTALVSFSSLLQQQRQQQQQQHKQEQQLQSGPPVEKRALRLRELQDLRSLIEERCAAEFWHDQETLEPLLPEEVNLYHLNHFLICPSTVPEGVLIHCPGIDTARARCGQVVVQSDPNSAWADQVVGEGEVTGVLGIEGQKWLIVRVCRGRFVMKQGSTLIVDSISGRCHDVRPNKVSLSYQEVLRYSKGLLPQAVAPNWFCSHWWGEAVLDFIKCCEKHVAIHQLGAESAYWVCAYANRQHELGVDLGSDPMQSSFLKAMELSEGVLLILDPEATPFLRIWCCFEGGIVSLAQRGALSEQPAAYSDCPGRESLQRLAARDGKDDRRSALQLDIATVDGNGIAQLITQRLTKQEEEKESRKRMPWEESAWNVKSKREIGFPVELVRKGLRVKMTKARASKESDKTQILNALAGRPIDELEAEPNYHHPILCQVDTTLRGIFAAAVWRVALEKDVGITEGGDLPIELLEVALREDVSRQELEMNLQGVATQHHLSTLCKAVEPLKNLTRFDLDLSRCSLTSIAELGHSLEALTNLQQLSVDLAGCAGLTSVAELAHSLEKLTNLRQLTVNLADCISLTGIAELWRSLKALINLQQLSVGLQDCAGLTSIAELGRSLGALTNLQQLTVDLRGCTGLASIAELGRSLEALTNLQRLSLDLLGCTGLASIAELGHSLEAMENLQQLRVGLTCCWRLSSIAELGHSLEALENLQQLSVDLRKCRGLPPLLQQQFDNKADLKLAEDITRLNNNNNSRNNNSRNNN
;
A
#
# COMPACT_ATOMS: atom_id res chain seq x y z
N MET A 1 -23.22 13.40 -41.82
CA MET A 1 -22.11 13.04 -40.91
C MET A 1 -21.01 14.11 -40.88
N ALA A 2 -20.44 14.55 -42.01
CA ALA A 2 -19.44 15.64 -42.03
C ALA A 2 -19.95 17.01 -41.52
N TRP A 3 -21.22 17.36 -41.80
CA TRP A 3 -21.84 18.60 -41.30
C TRP A 3 -22.05 18.61 -39.77
N LEU A 4 -22.27 17.44 -39.16
CA LEU A 4 -22.41 17.25 -37.71
C LEU A 4 -21.06 17.27 -36.98
N ALA A 5 -19.97 16.90 -37.65
CA ALA A 5 -18.61 17.03 -37.13
C ALA A 5 -18.15 18.49 -37.09
N ALA A 6 -18.49 19.29 -38.12
CA ALA A 6 -18.20 20.72 -38.16
C ALA A 6 -18.94 21.53 -37.08
N ALA A 7 -20.22 21.22 -36.83
CA ALA A 7 -21.02 21.88 -35.79
C ALA A 7 -20.56 21.52 -34.34
N ARG A 8 -19.99 20.33 -34.13
CA ARG A 8 -19.39 19.93 -32.84
C ARG A 8 -18.04 20.62 -32.60
N PHE A 9 -17.22 20.81 -33.64
CA PHE A 9 -15.93 21.49 -33.52
C PHE A 9 -16.10 23.00 -33.25
N GLN A 10 -17.12 23.63 -33.84
CA GLN A 10 -17.42 25.05 -33.63
C GLN A 10 -17.86 25.38 -32.19
N LYS A 11 -18.47 24.42 -31.48
CA LYS A 11 -18.90 24.58 -30.08
C LYS A 11 -17.78 24.34 -29.06
N GLN A 12 -16.70 23.68 -29.48
CA GLN A 12 -15.59 23.28 -28.61
C GLN A 12 -14.46 24.33 -28.56
N GLN A 13 -14.38 25.23 -29.56
CA GLN A 13 -13.39 26.32 -29.57
C GLN A 13 -13.85 27.66 -28.97
N GLU A 14 -15.08 27.78 -28.47
CA GLU A 14 -15.43 28.95 -27.63
C GLU A 14 -14.70 28.93 -26.25
N VAL A 15 -13.91 27.88 -25.92
CA VAL A 15 -13.33 27.70 -24.58
C VAL A 15 -11.80 27.49 -24.53
N ASP A 16 -11.08 27.41 -25.65
CA ASP A 16 -9.61 27.24 -25.58
C ASP A 16 -8.86 28.57 -25.35
N TYR A 17 -8.57 28.84 -24.08
CA TYR A 17 -7.72 29.91 -23.58
C TYR A 17 -6.23 29.58 -23.80
N CYS A 18 -5.54 30.26 -24.73
CA CYS A 18 -4.09 30.33 -24.70
C CYS A 18 -3.62 31.41 -23.71
N ARG A 19 -3.01 31.00 -22.58
CA ARG A 19 -2.26 31.90 -21.69
C ARG A 19 -0.81 32.02 -22.15
N THR A 20 -0.46 33.16 -22.72
CA THR A 20 0.93 33.63 -22.76
C THR A 20 0.99 35.14 -22.47
N ARG A 21 1.73 35.51 -21.41
CA ARG A 21 2.12 36.88 -21.01
C ARG A 21 1.04 37.98 -21.05
N GLY A 22 -0.09 37.75 -20.37
CA GLY A 22 -0.92 38.83 -19.83
C GLY A 22 -1.71 39.70 -20.81
N LYS A 23 -1.85 39.33 -22.10
CA LYS A 23 -2.78 40.00 -23.02
C LYS A 23 -3.76 38.99 -23.64
N ARG A 24 -5.06 39.31 -23.60
CA ARG A 24 -6.13 38.51 -24.23
C ARG A 24 -6.27 38.94 -25.69
N VAL A 25 -6.16 37.99 -26.62
CA VAL A 25 -6.50 38.20 -28.04
C VAL A 25 -7.64 37.24 -28.36
N LEU A 26 -8.78 37.78 -28.82
CA LEU A 26 -9.90 36.98 -29.30
C LEU A 26 -9.76 36.84 -30.83
N ALA A 27 -9.61 35.60 -31.30
CA ALA A 27 -9.68 35.28 -32.71
C ALA A 27 -11.07 34.73 -33.03
N LYS A 28 -11.76 35.31 -34.01
CA LYS A 28 -13.09 34.84 -34.45
C LYS A 28 -12.96 34.29 -35.87
N VAL A 29 -13.46 33.07 -36.08
CA VAL A 29 -13.61 32.50 -37.44
C VAL A 29 -14.72 33.29 -38.13
N THR A 30 -14.38 34.00 -39.19
CA THR A 30 -15.34 34.81 -39.95
C THR A 30 -15.85 34.12 -41.20
N ASP A 31 -15.07 33.19 -41.75
CA ASP A 31 -15.45 32.42 -42.93
C ASP A 31 -14.70 31.08 -43.00
N VAL A 32 -15.31 30.08 -43.64
CA VAL A 32 -14.71 28.77 -43.89
C VAL A 32 -14.95 28.40 -45.34
N SER A 33 -13.88 28.27 -46.12
CA SER A 33 -13.94 27.85 -47.52
C SER A 33 -13.30 26.48 -47.71
N LEU A 34 -13.79 25.73 -48.70
CA LEU A 34 -13.26 24.42 -49.07
C LEU A 34 -12.73 24.52 -50.50
N SER A 35 -11.42 24.28 -50.67
CA SER A 35 -10.80 24.13 -51.99
C SER A 35 -9.85 22.93 -51.95
N GLU A 36 -9.92 22.09 -52.99
CA GLU A 36 -9.05 20.90 -53.13
C GLU A 36 -9.07 19.96 -51.92
N GLY A 37 -10.24 19.78 -51.30
CA GLY A 37 -10.42 18.86 -50.18
C GLY A 37 -9.87 19.35 -48.83
N VAL A 38 -9.32 20.56 -48.78
CA VAL A 38 -8.77 21.18 -47.56
C VAL A 38 -9.66 22.33 -47.10
N PHE A 39 -9.98 22.36 -45.80
CA PHE A 39 -10.73 23.45 -45.17
C PHE A 39 -9.80 24.61 -44.86
N HIS A 40 -10.10 25.79 -45.41
CA HIS A 40 -9.41 27.04 -45.13
C HIS A 40 -10.26 27.88 -44.15
N TYR A 41 -9.72 28.16 -42.97
CA TYR A 41 -10.37 28.96 -41.94
C TYR A 41 -9.83 30.39 -41.99
N HIS A 42 -10.69 31.37 -42.26
CA HIS A 42 -10.33 32.77 -42.21
C HIS A 42 -10.60 33.34 -40.81
N LEU A 43 -9.52 33.68 -40.09
CA LEU A 43 -9.57 34.24 -38.75
C LEU A 43 -9.39 35.77 -38.79
N LYS A 44 -10.24 36.49 -38.06
CA LYS A 44 -10.08 37.93 -37.79
C LYS A 44 -9.73 38.13 -36.31
N TYR A 45 -8.68 38.90 -36.06
CA TYR A 45 -8.18 39.18 -34.70
C TYR A 45 -8.61 40.58 -34.29
N ASP A 46 -9.22 40.72 -33.12
CA ASP A 46 -9.46 42.02 -32.50
C ASP A 46 -8.50 42.21 -31.32
N ILE A 47 -7.64 43.23 -31.41
CA ILE A 47 -6.70 43.59 -30.35
C ILE A 47 -7.31 44.76 -29.58
N ASN A 48 -7.96 44.48 -28.46
CA ASN A 48 -8.45 45.54 -27.56
C ASN A 48 -7.27 46.11 -26.76
N ASN A 49 -6.78 47.29 -27.15
CA ASN A 49 -5.78 48.05 -26.41
C ASN A 49 -6.47 48.99 -25.41
N ASN A 50 -6.73 48.49 -24.20
CA ASN A 50 -6.98 49.35 -23.04
C ASN A 50 -5.67 49.50 -22.27
N ASN A 51 -4.97 50.62 -22.45
CA ASN A 51 -4.75 51.58 -21.36
C ASN A 51 -3.89 52.77 -21.78
N ASN A 52 -4.33 53.90 -21.24
CA ASN A 52 -3.81 55.25 -21.23
C ASN A 52 -2.29 55.43 -21.04
N ASP A 53 -1.89 56.59 -21.54
CA ASP A 53 -0.86 57.52 -21.06
C ASP A 53 0.58 57.41 -21.57
N ASN A 54 0.83 58.38 -22.47
CA ASN A 54 1.88 59.39 -22.43
C ASN A 54 3.31 58.98 -22.78
N GLY A 55 3.70 59.43 -23.98
CA GLY A 55 4.86 60.30 -24.08
C GLY A 55 6.11 59.67 -24.68
N ASN A 56 6.28 59.97 -25.97
CA ASN A 56 7.51 60.39 -26.61
C ASN A 56 8.13 59.45 -27.66
N LYS A 57 8.65 60.10 -28.69
CA LYS A 57 8.81 59.64 -30.07
C LYS A 57 9.97 58.68 -30.34
N SER A 58 9.80 57.99 -31.48
CA SER A 58 10.79 57.59 -32.50
C SER A 58 11.59 56.30 -32.30
N GLY A 59 11.61 55.49 -33.37
CA GLY A 59 12.63 54.47 -33.59
C GLY A 59 12.08 53.09 -33.91
N ILE A 60 12.18 52.70 -35.18
CA ILE A 60 11.98 51.34 -35.68
C ILE A 60 12.96 50.39 -34.99
N ALA A 61 12.48 49.32 -34.37
CA ALA A 61 13.31 48.17 -34.01
C ALA A 61 12.50 46.87 -33.99
N LYS A 62 12.85 45.95 -34.89
CA LYS A 62 12.60 44.50 -34.70
C LYS A 62 13.53 43.99 -33.60
N PRO A 63 13.09 43.04 -32.76
CA PRO A 63 14.02 42.05 -32.24
C PRO A 63 13.58 40.62 -32.57
N ARG A 64 14.51 39.89 -33.19
CA ARG A 64 14.70 38.44 -33.04
C ARG A 64 14.77 38.09 -31.55
N VAL A 65 14.19 36.97 -31.15
CA VAL A 65 14.67 36.20 -29.98
C VAL A 65 14.53 34.71 -30.30
N ALA A 66 15.66 34.02 -30.34
CA ALA A 66 15.82 32.57 -30.29
C ALA A 66 15.77 32.10 -28.83
N TRP A 67 15.35 30.86 -28.56
CA TRP A 67 15.72 30.11 -27.35
C TRP A 67 15.91 28.64 -27.65
N ASP A 68 17.13 28.17 -27.38
CA ASP A 68 17.51 26.81 -27.02
C ASP A 68 16.86 26.39 -25.69
N VAL A 69 16.56 25.10 -25.55
CA VAL A 69 16.71 24.33 -24.29
C VAL A 69 17.12 22.88 -24.63
N PRO A 70 18.03 22.22 -23.87
CA PRO A 70 18.76 21.01 -24.26
C PRO A 70 18.32 19.69 -23.58
N GLU A 71 18.79 18.60 -24.19
CA GLU A 71 19.21 17.29 -23.65
C GLU A 71 18.29 16.46 -22.74
N TRP A 72 17.79 15.34 -23.27
CA TRP A 72 17.61 14.09 -22.53
C TRP A 72 18.64 13.06 -22.99
N GLN A 73 19.57 12.72 -22.08
CA GLN A 73 20.45 11.57 -22.15
C GLN A 73 19.61 10.28 -22.08
N LEU A 74 19.77 9.40 -23.06
CA LEU A 74 19.38 8.00 -22.98
C LEU A 74 20.60 7.23 -22.42
N LEU A 75 20.50 6.84 -21.15
CA LEU A 75 21.33 5.81 -20.54
C LEU A 75 20.87 4.44 -21.04
N GLU A 76 21.84 3.61 -21.40
CA GLU A 76 21.70 2.24 -21.84
C GLU A 76 20.95 1.36 -20.83
N MET A 77 20.06 0.50 -21.33
CA MET A 77 19.74 -0.76 -20.66
C MET A 77 19.79 -1.90 -21.68
N GLN A 78 20.73 -2.80 -21.41
CA GLN A 78 20.92 -4.09 -22.03
C GLN A 78 19.72 -5.01 -21.72
N THR A 79 19.21 -5.71 -22.73
CA THR A 79 18.59 -7.02 -22.54
C THR A 79 19.01 -7.96 -23.66
N THR A 80 19.67 -9.02 -23.22
CA THR A 80 20.15 -10.22 -23.90
C THR A 80 19.02 -11.09 -24.49
N THR A 81 19.30 -11.73 -25.65
CA THR A 81 18.90 -13.08 -26.14
C THR A 81 17.49 -13.59 -25.76
N THR A 82 16.54 -13.94 -26.64
CA THR A 82 16.47 -14.96 -27.74
C THR A 82 14.95 -15.03 -28.02
N THR A 83 14.34 -15.03 -29.21
CA THR A 83 14.40 -15.92 -30.38
C THR A 83 13.57 -15.26 -31.50
N THR A 84 14.13 -15.09 -32.68
CA THR A 84 13.46 -14.56 -33.89
C THR A 84 12.71 -15.67 -34.66
N PRO A 85 11.48 -15.44 -35.16
CA PRO A 85 10.94 -16.19 -36.30
C PRO A 85 11.56 -15.67 -37.62
N PRO A 86 11.51 -16.44 -38.72
CA PRO A 86 12.35 -16.19 -39.89
C PRO A 86 11.96 -14.87 -40.58
N ALA A 87 12.96 -14.06 -40.89
CA ALA A 87 12.82 -12.84 -41.67
C ALA A 87 12.18 -13.15 -43.04
N SER A 88 11.23 -12.31 -43.45
CA SER A 88 10.65 -12.36 -44.80
C SER A 88 11.72 -12.10 -45.87
N PRO A 89 11.51 -12.53 -47.14
CA PRO A 89 12.50 -12.42 -48.21
C PRO A 89 12.99 -10.99 -48.54
N MET A 90 12.34 -9.96 -47.98
CA MET A 90 12.57 -8.55 -48.29
C MET A 90 13.88 -8.00 -47.69
N MET A 91 14.40 -8.57 -46.59
CA MET A 91 15.63 -8.08 -45.94
C MET A 91 16.93 -8.43 -46.67
N ARG A 92 16.93 -9.37 -47.63
CA ARG A 92 18.14 -9.68 -48.41
C ARG A 92 18.44 -8.65 -49.50
N CYS A 93 17.43 -7.95 -50.02
CA CYS A 93 17.63 -6.97 -51.09
C CYS A 93 18.22 -5.64 -50.58
N HIS A 94 17.90 -5.22 -49.34
CA HIS A 94 18.27 -3.88 -48.88
C HIS A 94 19.74 -3.76 -48.42
N SER A 95 20.32 -4.82 -47.84
CA SER A 95 21.74 -4.86 -47.46
C SER A 95 22.66 -4.97 -48.69
N GLN A 96 22.21 -5.67 -49.73
CA GLN A 96 22.93 -5.83 -51.00
C GLN A 96 22.97 -4.51 -51.80
N TRP A 97 21.90 -3.71 -51.74
CA TRP A 97 21.82 -2.40 -52.39
C TRP A 97 22.78 -1.36 -51.80
N ILE A 98 23.03 -1.41 -50.48
CA ILE A 98 23.95 -0.49 -49.80
C ILE A 98 25.42 -0.88 -50.02
N SER A 99 25.74 -2.17 -50.22
CA SER A 99 27.11 -2.59 -50.54
C SER A 99 27.52 -2.23 -51.96
N GLU A 100 26.61 -2.31 -52.94
CA GLU A 100 26.90 -1.97 -54.34
C GLU A 100 27.07 -0.45 -54.59
N LEU A 101 26.62 0.40 -53.67
CA LEU A 101 26.84 1.85 -53.72
C LEU A 101 28.23 2.29 -53.24
N LYS A 102 29.05 1.39 -52.67
CA LYS A 102 30.37 1.72 -52.09
C LYS A 102 31.57 1.38 -52.97
N GLU A 103 31.39 0.62 -54.05
CA GLU A 103 32.47 0.34 -55.01
C GLU A 103 32.22 1.14 -56.30
N GLY A 104 33.02 2.18 -56.51
CA GLY A 104 33.00 2.94 -57.76
C GLY A 104 33.63 2.15 -58.90
N ASP A 105 32.89 1.95 -60.00
CA ASP A 105 33.21 2.57 -61.29
C ASP A 105 32.24 2.11 -62.40
N GLN A 106 31.80 3.08 -63.21
CA GLN A 106 31.38 3.00 -64.61
C GLN A 106 30.30 2.03 -65.17
N VAL A 107 29.63 1.16 -64.41
CA VAL A 107 28.60 0.26 -65.03
C VAL A 107 27.14 0.63 -64.69
N PHE A 108 26.89 1.68 -63.89
CA PHE A 108 25.51 2.02 -63.47
C PHE A 108 24.70 2.87 -64.46
N HIS A 109 25.24 3.16 -65.65
CA HIS A 109 24.58 4.07 -66.60
C HIS A 109 23.62 3.43 -67.61
N GLU A 110 23.47 2.11 -67.63
CA GLU A 110 22.65 1.42 -68.65
C GLU A 110 21.52 0.50 -68.13
N ARG A 111 21.20 0.49 -66.83
CA ARG A 111 20.18 -0.46 -66.32
C ARG A 111 19.09 0.05 -65.39
N CYS A 112 18.92 1.36 -65.23
CA CYS A 112 17.78 1.91 -64.50
C CYS A 112 16.87 2.70 -65.45
N ASN A 113 16.01 1.98 -66.19
CA ASN A 113 14.78 2.58 -66.71
C ASN A 113 13.94 3.03 -65.52
N GLY A 114 13.52 4.29 -65.52
CA GLY A 114 12.79 4.95 -64.43
C GLY A 114 11.46 4.30 -64.01
N GLU A 115 10.99 3.27 -64.72
CA GLU A 115 9.76 2.53 -64.40
C GLU A 115 9.92 1.59 -63.20
N ALA A 116 11.11 1.03 -62.94
CA ALA A 116 11.29 0.07 -61.85
C ALA A 116 11.21 0.71 -60.46
N VAL A 117 11.63 1.99 -60.33
CA VAL A 117 11.55 2.75 -59.08
C VAL A 117 10.10 3.16 -58.77
N VAL A 118 9.31 3.43 -59.82
CA VAL A 118 7.89 3.80 -59.70
C VAL A 118 7.03 2.59 -59.31
N ALA A 119 7.34 1.40 -59.84
CA ALA A 119 6.62 0.17 -59.51
C ALA A 119 6.73 -0.22 -58.02
N THR A 120 7.92 -0.06 -57.41
CA THR A 120 8.12 -0.41 -55.98
C THR A 120 7.49 0.61 -55.02
N VAL A 121 7.29 1.86 -55.45
CA VAL A 121 6.63 2.90 -54.64
C VAL A 121 5.10 2.81 -54.73
N LEU A 122 4.56 2.39 -55.88
CA LEU A 122 3.10 2.25 -56.10
C LEU A 122 2.48 1.03 -55.40
N GLU A 123 3.22 -0.06 -55.17
CA GLU A 123 2.68 -1.22 -54.43
C GLU A 123 2.42 -0.93 -52.93
N VAL A 124 2.90 0.21 -52.40
CA VAL A 124 2.82 0.54 -50.96
C VAL A 124 1.71 1.55 -50.64
N TYR A 125 1.17 2.31 -51.61
CA TYR A 125 0.23 3.42 -51.34
C TYR A 125 -0.97 3.44 -52.30
N GLN A 126 -2.19 3.43 -51.75
CA GLN A 126 -3.47 3.53 -52.47
C GLN A 126 -3.90 4.98 -52.74
N ASP A 127 -2.99 5.89 -53.12
CA ASP A 127 -3.38 7.23 -53.57
C ASP A 127 -2.42 7.74 -54.67
N GLU A 128 -2.93 7.73 -55.91
CA GLU A 128 -2.17 7.86 -57.16
C GLU A 128 -1.81 9.31 -57.51
N GLU A 129 -2.54 10.29 -56.97
CA GLU A 129 -2.50 11.68 -57.46
C GLU A 129 -1.42 12.55 -56.76
N ALA A 130 -1.20 12.35 -55.46
CA ALA A 130 -0.23 13.14 -54.68
C ALA A 130 1.23 12.79 -55.03
N CYS A 131 1.55 11.50 -55.20
CA CYS A 131 2.90 11.05 -55.58
C CYS A 131 3.31 11.52 -56.98
N ARG A 132 2.34 11.65 -57.89
CA ARG A 132 2.58 12.04 -59.27
C ARG A 132 2.94 13.52 -59.41
N LEU A 133 2.36 14.37 -58.55
CA LEU A 133 2.58 15.81 -58.59
C LEU A 133 3.98 16.20 -58.09
N GLU A 134 4.49 15.51 -57.06
CA GLU A 134 5.77 15.83 -56.43
C GLU A 134 6.97 15.27 -57.22
N TYR A 135 6.80 14.13 -57.90
CA TYR A 135 7.80 13.56 -58.82
C TYR A 135 8.01 14.43 -60.06
N LEU A 136 6.94 15.03 -60.60
CA LEU A 136 7.01 15.89 -61.78
C LEU A 136 7.69 17.23 -61.52
N THR A 137 7.66 17.74 -60.29
CA THR A 137 8.41 18.94 -59.87
C THR A 137 9.90 18.66 -59.69
N LEU A 138 10.27 17.45 -59.25
CA LEU A 138 11.66 17.05 -59.01
C LEU A 138 12.46 16.74 -60.30
N VAL A 139 11.79 16.37 -61.39
CA VAL A 139 12.44 15.94 -62.65
C VAL A 139 12.70 17.10 -63.62
N LYS A 140 12.18 18.31 -63.37
CA LYS A 140 12.32 19.45 -64.30
C LYS A 140 13.57 20.32 -64.11
N ASP A 141 14.28 20.22 -62.99
CA ASP A 141 15.48 21.01 -62.73
C ASP A 141 16.75 20.15 -62.68
N ASP A 142 17.55 20.30 -63.74
CA ASP A 142 18.99 20.05 -63.92
C ASP A 142 19.65 18.83 -63.22
N ILE A 143 20.08 17.87 -64.03
CA ILE A 143 20.74 16.59 -63.69
C ILE A 143 22.20 16.85 -63.25
N GLY A 144 22.37 17.49 -62.09
CA GLY A 144 23.70 17.75 -61.52
C GLY A 144 23.70 17.94 -60.01
N ASN A 145 22.61 18.45 -59.43
CA ASN A 145 22.46 18.69 -57.98
C ASN A 145 21.45 17.74 -57.30
N SER A 146 20.93 16.76 -58.04
CA SER A 146 19.77 15.96 -57.66
C SER A 146 20.11 14.82 -56.70
N ARG A 147 21.33 14.30 -56.71
CA ARG A 147 21.70 13.08 -55.95
C ARG A 147 21.75 13.30 -54.44
N GLU A 148 22.35 14.41 -53.99
CA GLU A 148 22.44 14.74 -52.56
C GLU A 148 21.08 15.20 -52.01
N ARG A 149 20.33 15.99 -52.80
CA ARG A 149 18.95 16.39 -52.46
C ARG A 149 18.00 15.20 -52.40
N LEU A 150 18.09 14.24 -53.32
CA LEU A 150 17.33 12.98 -53.27
C LEU A 150 17.72 12.15 -52.04
N ARG A 151 19.01 12.11 -51.68
CA ARG A 151 19.48 11.38 -50.49
C ARG A 151 18.96 12.01 -49.20
N THR A 152 19.02 13.33 -49.07
CA THR A 152 18.47 14.06 -47.93
C THR A 152 16.94 13.96 -47.87
N ALA A 153 16.26 14.01 -49.02
CA ALA A 153 14.82 13.80 -49.12
C ALA A 153 14.42 12.38 -48.71
N LEU A 154 15.13 11.34 -49.19
CA LEU A 154 14.89 9.93 -48.83
C LEU A 154 15.10 9.66 -47.34
N VAL A 155 16.15 10.23 -46.73
CA VAL A 155 16.40 10.11 -45.28
C VAL A 155 15.31 10.83 -44.48
N SER A 156 14.89 12.02 -44.90
CA SER A 156 13.79 12.76 -44.26
C SER A 156 12.44 12.07 -44.45
N PHE A 157 12.22 11.42 -45.58
CA PHE A 157 11.00 10.65 -45.85
C PHE A 157 10.98 9.36 -45.03
N SER A 158 12.12 8.69 -44.86
CA SER A 158 12.29 7.54 -43.97
C SER A 158 12.00 7.89 -42.51
N SER A 159 12.48 9.04 -42.02
CA SER A 159 12.21 9.47 -40.64
C SER A 159 10.75 9.85 -40.45
N LEU A 160 10.13 10.55 -41.40
CA LEU A 160 8.70 10.85 -41.41
C LEU A 160 7.85 9.57 -41.40
N LEU A 161 8.19 8.56 -42.21
CA LEU A 161 7.50 7.27 -42.23
C LEU A 161 7.64 6.48 -40.94
N GLN A 162 8.77 6.60 -40.25
CA GLN A 162 8.97 5.98 -38.94
C GLN A 162 8.15 6.71 -37.87
N GLN A 163 8.09 8.03 -37.92
CA GLN A 163 7.28 8.85 -37.03
C GLN A 163 5.78 8.62 -37.22
N GLN A 164 5.33 8.50 -38.48
CA GLN A 164 3.94 8.22 -38.82
C GLN A 164 3.53 6.80 -38.42
N ARG A 165 4.40 5.80 -38.57
CA ARG A 165 4.17 4.44 -38.03
C ARG A 165 4.13 4.41 -36.51
N GLN A 166 4.99 5.17 -35.83
CA GLN A 166 4.94 5.29 -34.37
C GLN A 166 3.65 5.98 -33.91
N GLN A 167 3.20 7.03 -34.60
CA GLN A 167 1.91 7.68 -34.34
C GLN A 167 0.74 6.74 -34.59
N GLN A 168 0.71 6.01 -35.72
CA GLN A 168 -0.34 5.02 -35.99
C GLN A 168 -0.31 3.87 -34.98
N GLN A 169 0.85 3.38 -34.57
CA GLN A 169 0.96 2.38 -33.51
C GLN A 169 0.52 2.91 -32.14
N GLN A 170 0.83 4.16 -31.82
CA GLN A 170 0.34 4.82 -30.59
C GLN A 170 -1.17 5.02 -30.64
N GLN A 171 -1.69 5.47 -31.78
CA GLN A 171 -3.12 5.72 -32.00
C GLN A 171 -3.89 4.40 -31.97
N HIS A 172 -3.38 3.36 -32.62
CA HIS A 172 -3.95 2.02 -32.57
C HIS A 172 -3.87 1.40 -31.16
N LYS A 173 -2.77 1.60 -30.43
CA LYS A 173 -2.68 1.22 -29.00
C LYS A 173 -3.67 1.99 -28.12
N GLN A 174 -3.87 3.28 -28.39
CA GLN A 174 -4.86 4.11 -27.69
C GLN A 174 -6.29 3.65 -28.00
N GLU A 175 -6.60 3.36 -29.25
CA GLU A 175 -7.91 2.86 -29.69
C GLU A 175 -8.20 1.46 -29.13
N GLN A 176 -7.20 0.57 -29.11
CA GLN A 176 -7.29 -0.74 -28.45
C GLN A 176 -7.46 -0.63 -26.93
N GLN A 177 -6.78 0.31 -26.27
CA GLN A 177 -6.99 0.59 -24.84
C GLN A 177 -8.38 1.18 -24.55
N LEU A 178 -8.90 2.02 -25.46
CA LEU A 178 -10.24 2.60 -25.33
C LEU A 178 -11.34 1.53 -25.50
N GLN A 179 -11.07 0.49 -26.31
CA GLN A 179 -11.97 -0.65 -26.51
C GLN A 179 -11.91 -1.71 -25.40
N SER A 180 -10.77 -1.89 -24.72
CA SER A 180 -10.60 -2.94 -23.70
C SER A 180 -10.98 -2.53 -22.27
N GLY A 181 -11.10 -1.22 -22.01
CA GLY A 181 -11.43 -0.68 -20.68
C GLY A 181 -10.25 -0.74 -19.70
N PRO A 182 -10.40 -0.20 -18.47
CA PRO A 182 -9.37 -0.31 -17.44
C PRO A 182 -9.11 -1.78 -17.08
N PRO A 183 -7.87 -2.13 -16.66
CA PRO A 183 -7.56 -3.48 -16.20
C PRO A 183 -8.36 -3.82 -14.93
N VAL A 184 -8.70 -5.10 -14.73
CA VAL A 184 -9.66 -5.56 -13.72
C VAL A 184 -9.26 -5.17 -12.30
N GLU A 185 -7.97 -5.23 -11.98
CA GLU A 185 -7.42 -4.84 -10.67
C GLU A 185 -7.51 -3.32 -10.42
N LYS A 186 -7.83 -2.52 -11.43
CA LYS A 186 -8.09 -1.07 -11.34
C LYS A 186 -9.54 -0.71 -11.64
N ARG A 187 -10.48 -1.60 -11.31
CA ARG A 187 -11.94 -1.35 -11.36
C ARG A 187 -12.54 -1.24 -9.96
N ALA A 188 -11.84 -0.57 -9.04
CA ALA A 188 -12.35 -0.33 -7.69
C ALA A 188 -13.46 0.74 -7.68
N LEU A 189 -14.40 0.61 -6.74
CA LEU A 189 -15.45 1.61 -6.49
C LEU A 189 -15.01 2.54 -5.38
N ARG A 190 -15.25 3.84 -5.56
CA ARG A 190 -15.07 4.82 -4.48
C ARG A 190 -16.15 4.69 -3.43
N LEU A 191 -15.87 5.14 -2.20
CA LEU A 191 -16.87 5.18 -1.13
C LEU A 191 -18.15 5.91 -1.56
N ARG A 192 -18.03 7.06 -2.25
CA ARG A 192 -19.20 7.79 -2.76
C ARG A 192 -20.03 6.98 -3.77
N GLU A 193 -19.38 6.14 -4.58
CA GLU A 193 -20.05 5.30 -5.58
C GLU A 193 -20.79 4.13 -4.89
N LEU A 194 -20.28 3.64 -3.76
CA LEU A 194 -20.98 2.72 -2.88
C LEU A 194 -22.18 3.38 -2.17
N GLN A 195 -22.06 4.65 -1.77
CA GLN A 195 -23.18 5.40 -1.17
C GLN A 195 -24.28 5.72 -2.20
N ASP A 196 -23.90 6.06 -3.44
CA ASP A 196 -24.85 6.16 -4.57
C ASP A 196 -25.60 4.83 -4.76
N LEU A 197 -24.90 3.70 -4.64
CA LEU A 197 -25.50 2.37 -4.76
C LEU A 197 -26.50 2.07 -3.62
N ARG A 198 -26.21 2.44 -2.37
CA ARG A 198 -27.20 2.36 -1.27
C ARG A 198 -28.49 3.10 -1.64
N SER A 199 -28.36 4.34 -2.09
CA SER A 199 -29.51 5.17 -2.47
C SER A 199 -30.32 4.52 -3.61
N LEU A 200 -29.63 3.92 -4.58
CA LEU A 200 -30.26 3.21 -5.70
C LEU A 200 -31.03 1.97 -5.25
N ILE A 201 -30.51 1.22 -4.28
CA ILE A 201 -31.20 0.05 -3.70
C ILE A 201 -32.45 0.49 -2.94
N GLU A 202 -32.33 1.51 -2.09
CA GLU A 202 -33.45 2.08 -1.33
C GLU A 202 -34.58 2.58 -2.24
N GLU A 203 -34.24 3.18 -3.39
CA GLU A 203 -35.21 3.65 -4.38
C GLU A 203 -35.86 2.50 -5.17
N ARG A 204 -35.05 1.59 -5.73
CA ARG A 204 -35.52 0.62 -6.72
C ARG A 204 -36.10 -0.65 -6.11
N CYS A 205 -35.63 -1.09 -4.96
CA CYS A 205 -36.03 -2.39 -4.38
C CYS A 205 -37.55 -2.48 -4.22
N ALA A 206 -38.16 -1.49 -3.58
CA ALA A 206 -39.61 -1.43 -3.41
C ALA A 206 -40.33 -1.03 -4.71
N ALA A 207 -39.80 -0.07 -5.46
CA ALA A 207 -40.45 0.46 -6.68
C ALA A 207 -40.56 -0.60 -7.79
N GLU A 208 -39.60 -1.52 -7.86
CA GLU A 208 -39.55 -2.58 -8.87
C GLU A 208 -39.97 -3.95 -8.33
N PHE A 209 -40.48 -4.00 -7.09
CA PHE A 209 -40.94 -5.22 -6.43
C PHE A 209 -39.88 -6.33 -6.46
N TRP A 210 -38.66 -6.01 -6.02
CA TRP A 210 -37.60 -7.01 -5.90
C TRP A 210 -38.02 -8.06 -4.87
N HIS A 211 -37.62 -9.31 -5.12
CA HIS A 211 -37.98 -10.44 -4.29
C HIS A 211 -36.81 -11.42 -4.20
N ASP A 212 -36.76 -12.17 -3.11
CA ASP A 212 -35.78 -13.23 -2.93
C ASP A 212 -36.05 -14.32 -3.99
N GLN A 213 -34.98 -14.85 -4.57
CA GLN A 213 -35.12 -15.76 -5.71
C GLN A 213 -35.45 -17.19 -5.27
N GLU A 214 -35.23 -17.53 -4.01
CA GLU A 214 -35.48 -18.86 -3.44
C GLU A 214 -36.84 -18.90 -2.74
N THR A 215 -37.15 -17.91 -1.90
CA THR A 215 -38.40 -17.87 -1.13
C THR A 215 -39.54 -17.17 -1.87
N LEU A 216 -39.21 -16.38 -2.90
CA LEU A 216 -40.14 -15.49 -3.63
C LEU A 216 -40.78 -14.41 -2.75
N GLU A 217 -40.29 -14.22 -1.53
CA GLU A 217 -40.76 -13.17 -0.63
C GLU A 217 -40.27 -11.79 -1.09
N PRO A 218 -41.10 -10.73 -0.99
CA PRO A 218 -40.67 -9.37 -1.30
C PRO A 218 -39.49 -8.95 -0.43
N LEU A 219 -38.49 -8.30 -1.03
CA LEU A 219 -37.30 -7.84 -0.32
C LEU A 219 -37.46 -6.41 0.20
N LEU A 220 -37.02 -6.19 1.44
CA LEU A 220 -36.70 -4.87 1.94
C LEU A 220 -35.29 -4.45 1.49
N PRO A 221 -35.01 -3.14 1.34
CA PRO A 221 -33.68 -2.65 0.98
C PRO A 221 -32.54 -3.18 1.86
N GLU A 222 -32.81 -3.39 3.15
CA GLU A 222 -31.86 -3.90 4.14
C GLU A 222 -31.53 -5.39 3.95
N GLU A 223 -32.39 -6.14 3.25
CA GLU A 223 -32.24 -7.57 2.98
C GLU A 223 -31.56 -7.84 1.62
N VAL A 224 -31.35 -6.80 0.81
CA VAL A 224 -30.69 -6.91 -0.49
C VAL A 224 -29.23 -7.28 -0.30
N ASN A 225 -28.87 -8.49 -0.71
CA ASN A 225 -27.50 -8.98 -0.77
C ASN A 225 -26.96 -8.92 -2.22
N LEU A 226 -25.72 -9.37 -2.45
CA LEU A 226 -25.11 -9.33 -3.77
C LEU A 226 -25.67 -10.34 -4.77
N TYR A 227 -26.31 -11.43 -4.34
CA TYR A 227 -27.06 -12.29 -5.27
C TYR A 227 -28.28 -11.56 -5.83
N HIS A 228 -29.04 -10.87 -4.97
CA HIS A 228 -30.17 -10.03 -5.34
C HIS A 228 -29.72 -8.88 -6.25
N LEU A 229 -28.71 -8.12 -5.81
CA LEU A 229 -28.19 -7.00 -6.57
C LEU A 229 -27.61 -7.44 -7.93
N ASN A 230 -26.94 -8.59 -7.98
CA ASN A 230 -26.41 -9.12 -9.22
C ASN A 230 -27.54 -9.46 -10.21
N HIS A 231 -28.64 -10.01 -9.71
CA HIS A 231 -29.80 -10.39 -10.52
C HIS A 231 -30.62 -9.20 -11.00
N PHE A 232 -30.99 -8.26 -10.12
CA PHE A 232 -31.89 -7.17 -10.48
C PHE A 232 -31.18 -5.94 -11.07
N LEU A 233 -29.88 -5.76 -10.80
CA LEU A 233 -29.15 -4.56 -11.19
C LEU A 233 -27.89 -4.83 -12.01
N ILE A 234 -26.93 -5.60 -11.49
CA ILE A 234 -25.58 -5.68 -12.10
C ILE A 234 -25.65 -6.37 -13.46
N CYS A 235 -26.19 -7.59 -13.54
CA CYS A 235 -26.23 -8.32 -14.80
C CYS A 235 -27.04 -7.61 -15.90
N PRO A 236 -28.23 -7.06 -15.64
CA PRO A 236 -28.97 -6.26 -16.62
C PRO A 236 -28.18 -5.04 -17.12
N SER A 237 -27.52 -4.32 -16.21
CA SER A 237 -26.85 -3.05 -16.55
C SER A 237 -25.51 -3.22 -17.26
N THR A 238 -24.86 -4.39 -17.11
CA THR A 238 -23.51 -4.68 -17.63
C THR A 238 -23.48 -5.15 -19.09
N VAL A 239 -24.65 -5.37 -19.69
CA VAL A 239 -24.82 -5.65 -21.13
C VAL A 239 -25.86 -4.69 -21.73
N PRO A 240 -25.54 -3.39 -21.84
CA PRO A 240 -26.51 -2.37 -22.26
C PRO A 240 -27.09 -2.61 -23.66
N GLU A 241 -26.35 -3.31 -24.53
CA GLU A 241 -26.75 -3.69 -25.89
C GLU A 241 -27.41 -5.08 -25.96
N GLY A 242 -27.66 -5.70 -24.80
CA GLY A 242 -28.21 -7.04 -24.66
C GLY A 242 -27.22 -8.18 -24.94
N VAL A 243 -27.76 -9.39 -24.97
CA VAL A 243 -27.06 -10.63 -25.28
C VAL A 243 -27.56 -11.23 -26.59
N LEU A 244 -26.70 -11.99 -27.24
CA LEU A 244 -27.04 -12.84 -28.38
C LEU A 244 -27.29 -14.25 -27.87
N ILE A 245 -28.48 -14.78 -28.16
CA ILE A 245 -28.87 -16.14 -27.79
C ILE A 245 -29.12 -16.97 -29.04
N HIS A 246 -28.40 -18.08 -29.17
CA HIS A 246 -28.65 -19.08 -30.20
C HIS A 246 -29.54 -20.19 -29.64
N CYS A 247 -30.74 -20.33 -30.21
CA CYS A 247 -31.70 -21.36 -29.83
C CYS A 247 -32.35 -21.96 -31.09
N PRO A 248 -31.79 -23.05 -31.66
CA PRO A 248 -32.27 -23.66 -32.90
C PRO A 248 -33.73 -24.14 -32.86
N GLY A 249 -34.25 -24.42 -31.66
CA GLY A 249 -35.64 -24.87 -31.46
C GLY A 249 -36.68 -23.76 -31.52
N ILE A 250 -36.26 -22.49 -31.51
CA ILE A 250 -37.14 -21.33 -31.59
C ILE A 250 -37.09 -20.79 -33.01
N ASP A 251 -38.26 -20.71 -33.66
CA ASP A 251 -38.36 -20.12 -34.99
C ASP A 251 -38.12 -18.60 -34.92
N THR A 252 -36.85 -18.24 -35.09
CA THR A 252 -36.37 -16.85 -35.12
C THR A 252 -37.00 -16.02 -36.24
N ALA A 253 -37.65 -16.62 -37.26
CA ALA A 253 -38.43 -15.86 -38.23
C ALA A 253 -39.74 -15.30 -37.65
N ARG A 254 -40.22 -15.87 -36.55
CA ARG A 254 -41.41 -15.42 -35.82
C ARG A 254 -41.10 -14.54 -34.61
N ALA A 255 -39.81 -14.36 -34.31
CA ALA A 255 -39.37 -13.52 -33.20
C ALA A 255 -39.72 -12.05 -33.47
N ARG A 256 -40.38 -11.39 -32.50
CA ARG A 256 -40.79 -9.98 -32.57
C ARG A 256 -40.17 -9.21 -31.42
N CYS A 257 -39.90 -7.92 -31.66
CA CYS A 257 -39.47 -7.02 -30.61
C CYS A 257 -40.54 -6.98 -29.47
N GLY A 258 -40.10 -7.07 -28.22
CA GLY A 258 -40.94 -7.05 -27.01
C GLY A 258 -41.40 -8.42 -26.52
N GLN A 259 -41.06 -9.53 -27.19
CA GLN A 259 -41.37 -10.86 -26.66
C GLN A 259 -40.55 -11.19 -25.42
N VAL A 260 -41.19 -11.81 -24.43
CA VAL A 260 -40.55 -12.14 -23.15
C VAL A 260 -39.73 -13.41 -23.34
N VAL A 261 -38.48 -13.35 -22.89
CA VAL A 261 -37.54 -14.47 -22.90
C VAL A 261 -37.21 -14.82 -21.47
N VAL A 262 -37.49 -16.06 -21.07
CA VAL A 262 -37.21 -16.58 -19.74
C VAL A 262 -36.34 -17.81 -19.89
N GLN A 263 -35.22 -17.87 -19.17
CA GLN A 263 -34.44 -19.08 -19.02
C GLN A 263 -34.69 -19.68 -17.64
N SER A 264 -35.12 -20.93 -17.60
CA SER A 264 -35.24 -21.71 -16.37
C SER A 264 -34.18 -22.82 -16.34
N ASP A 265 -33.68 -23.13 -15.14
CA ASP A 265 -32.72 -24.21 -14.92
C ASP A 265 -33.35 -25.26 -13.99
N PRO A 266 -33.76 -26.44 -14.51
CA PRO A 266 -34.34 -27.49 -13.68
C PRO A 266 -33.32 -28.21 -12.78
N ASN A 267 -32.01 -28.02 -13.04
CA ASN A 267 -30.90 -28.57 -12.25
C ASN A 267 -30.23 -27.51 -11.36
N SER A 268 -30.83 -26.32 -11.28
CA SER A 268 -30.55 -25.38 -10.21
C SER A 268 -30.69 -26.08 -8.86
N ALA A 269 -29.89 -25.72 -7.87
CA ALA A 269 -30.03 -26.25 -6.50
C ALA A 269 -31.42 -25.94 -5.90
N TRP A 270 -32.18 -25.08 -6.58
CA TRP A 270 -33.48 -24.54 -6.24
C TRP A 270 -34.44 -24.83 -7.41
N ALA A 271 -35.42 -25.71 -7.21
CA ALA A 271 -36.37 -26.11 -8.25
C ALA A 271 -37.20 -24.88 -8.73
N ASP A 272 -37.36 -24.74 -10.05
CA ASP A 272 -38.13 -23.69 -10.74
C ASP A 272 -37.56 -22.25 -10.78
N GLN A 273 -36.25 -22.06 -10.58
CA GLN A 273 -35.67 -20.71 -10.60
C GLN A 273 -35.40 -20.18 -12.03
N VAL A 274 -35.95 -18.99 -12.32
CA VAL A 274 -35.61 -18.19 -13.51
C VAL A 274 -34.17 -17.67 -13.36
N VAL A 275 -33.26 -18.15 -14.21
CA VAL A 275 -31.84 -17.74 -14.18
C VAL A 275 -31.59 -16.46 -14.96
N GLY A 276 -32.42 -16.16 -15.96
CA GLY A 276 -32.37 -14.94 -16.75
C GLY A 276 -33.72 -14.61 -17.37
N GLU A 277 -34.06 -13.34 -17.39
CA GLU A 277 -35.27 -12.79 -18.00
C GLU A 277 -34.89 -11.59 -18.87
N GLY A 278 -35.55 -11.46 -20.01
CA GLY A 278 -35.28 -10.38 -20.94
C GLY A 278 -36.36 -10.22 -22.01
N GLU A 279 -36.13 -9.28 -22.90
CA GLU A 279 -37.02 -9.00 -24.01
C GLU A 279 -36.27 -9.08 -25.33
N VAL A 280 -36.86 -9.73 -26.34
CA VAL A 280 -36.32 -9.72 -27.70
C VAL A 280 -36.33 -8.28 -28.22
N THR A 281 -35.19 -7.80 -28.71
CA THR A 281 -35.06 -6.49 -29.36
C THR A 281 -34.77 -6.60 -30.84
N GLY A 282 -34.32 -7.76 -31.31
CA GLY A 282 -34.04 -8.01 -32.72
C GLY A 282 -33.55 -9.42 -33.00
N VAL A 283 -33.19 -9.67 -34.25
CA VAL A 283 -32.61 -10.93 -34.73
C VAL A 283 -31.40 -10.62 -35.58
N LEU A 284 -30.30 -11.33 -35.37
CA LEU A 284 -29.06 -11.17 -36.11
C LEU A 284 -28.69 -12.47 -36.83
N GLY A 285 -28.36 -12.37 -38.11
CA GLY A 285 -27.82 -13.50 -38.89
C GLY A 285 -26.29 -13.51 -38.83
N ILE A 286 -25.70 -14.58 -38.31
CA ILE A 286 -24.24 -14.76 -38.24
C ILE A 286 -23.94 -16.16 -38.78
N GLU A 287 -23.10 -16.25 -39.83
CA GLU A 287 -22.65 -17.54 -40.41
C GLU A 287 -23.79 -18.50 -40.80
N GLY A 288 -24.92 -17.96 -41.26
CA GLY A 288 -26.09 -18.76 -41.63
C GLY A 288 -26.95 -19.22 -40.44
N GLN A 289 -26.54 -18.93 -39.20
CA GLN A 289 -27.32 -19.13 -37.99
C GLN A 289 -28.05 -17.84 -37.59
N LYS A 290 -29.26 -17.98 -37.04
CA LYS A 290 -30.05 -16.84 -36.55
C LYS A 290 -29.97 -16.76 -35.03
N TRP A 291 -29.69 -15.57 -34.54
CA TRP A 291 -29.48 -15.26 -33.13
C TRP A 291 -30.54 -14.27 -32.67
N LEU A 292 -31.11 -14.50 -31.49
CA LEU A 292 -31.98 -13.52 -30.83
C LEU A 292 -31.11 -12.47 -30.16
N ILE A 293 -31.39 -11.20 -30.39
CA ILE A 293 -30.87 -10.10 -29.59
C ILE A 293 -31.85 -9.90 -28.44
N VAL A 294 -31.41 -10.10 -27.20
CA VAL A 294 -32.24 -10.05 -26.01
C VAL A 294 -31.70 -8.98 -25.06
N ARG A 295 -32.50 -7.96 -24.76
CA ARG A 295 -32.20 -7.03 -23.66
C ARG A 295 -32.41 -7.80 -22.36
N VAL A 296 -31.40 -7.80 -21.49
CA VAL A 296 -31.50 -8.46 -20.19
C VAL A 296 -32.26 -7.54 -19.24
N CYS A 297 -33.33 -8.06 -18.64
CA CYS A 297 -34.15 -7.35 -17.66
C CYS A 297 -33.83 -7.82 -16.23
N ARG A 298 -33.59 -9.13 -16.04
CA ARG A 298 -33.23 -9.73 -14.75
C ARG A 298 -32.28 -10.92 -14.95
N GLY A 299 -31.43 -11.16 -13.96
CA GLY A 299 -30.51 -12.28 -13.95
C GLY A 299 -29.52 -12.26 -15.12
N ARG A 300 -29.06 -13.44 -15.52
CA ARG A 300 -28.17 -13.61 -16.66
C ARG A 300 -28.53 -14.87 -17.45
N PHE A 301 -28.50 -14.76 -18.76
CA PHE A 301 -28.62 -15.91 -19.64
C PHE A 301 -27.29 -16.68 -19.64
N VAL A 302 -27.35 -18.00 -19.48
CA VAL A 302 -26.16 -18.85 -19.34
C VAL A 302 -26.25 -20.10 -20.19
N MET A 303 -25.09 -20.62 -20.58
CA MET A 303 -24.99 -21.90 -21.26
C MET A 303 -24.86 -23.04 -20.25
N LYS A 304 -25.99 -23.67 -19.90
CA LYS A 304 -26.05 -24.83 -19.00
C LYS A 304 -26.77 -26.02 -19.62
N GLN A 305 -26.20 -27.21 -19.45
CA GLN A 305 -26.83 -28.48 -19.85
C GLN A 305 -28.15 -28.69 -19.09
N GLY A 306 -29.24 -28.87 -19.83
CA GLY A 306 -30.59 -29.08 -19.27
C GLY A 306 -31.42 -27.81 -19.07
N SER A 307 -30.84 -26.61 -19.23
CA SER A 307 -31.60 -25.35 -19.14
C SER A 307 -32.59 -25.20 -20.31
N THR A 308 -33.78 -24.70 -20.01
CA THR A 308 -34.84 -24.46 -21.00
C THR A 308 -35.00 -22.96 -21.19
N LEU A 309 -34.96 -22.52 -22.44
CA LEU A 309 -35.29 -21.16 -22.85
C LEU A 309 -36.74 -21.13 -23.30
N ILE A 310 -37.53 -20.21 -22.77
CA ILE A 310 -38.94 -20.02 -23.10
C ILE A 310 -39.06 -18.62 -23.72
N VAL A 311 -39.54 -18.55 -24.95
CA VAL A 311 -39.91 -17.29 -25.61
C VAL A 311 -41.44 -17.26 -25.73
N ASP A 312 -42.06 -16.41 -24.92
CA ASP A 312 -43.49 -16.40 -24.59
C ASP A 312 -44.04 -17.79 -24.17
N SER A 313 -44.44 -18.62 -25.12
CA SER A 313 -44.99 -19.97 -24.88
C SER A 313 -44.22 -21.09 -25.58
N ILE A 314 -43.14 -20.76 -26.29
CA ILE A 314 -42.33 -21.71 -27.05
C ILE A 314 -41.07 -22.02 -26.25
N SER A 315 -40.90 -23.29 -25.88
CA SER A 315 -39.68 -23.76 -25.23
C SER A 315 -38.65 -24.26 -26.24
N GLY A 316 -37.38 -24.00 -25.96
CA GLY A 316 -36.25 -24.42 -26.76
C GLY A 316 -35.00 -24.61 -25.88
N ARG A 317 -33.98 -25.28 -26.43
CA ARG A 317 -32.70 -25.46 -25.74
C ARG A 317 -31.72 -24.36 -26.13
N CYS A 318 -31.20 -23.66 -25.13
CA CYS A 318 -30.15 -22.68 -25.30
C CYS A 318 -28.86 -23.40 -25.76
N HIS A 319 -28.31 -23.02 -26.92
CA HIS A 319 -27.10 -23.62 -27.50
C HIS A 319 -25.87 -22.72 -27.40
N ASP A 320 -26.07 -21.41 -27.43
CA ASP A 320 -25.00 -20.46 -27.11
C ASP A 320 -25.59 -19.15 -26.57
N VAL A 321 -24.83 -18.49 -25.68
CA VAL A 321 -25.13 -17.16 -25.14
C VAL A 321 -23.84 -16.36 -25.07
N ARG A 322 -23.84 -15.16 -25.63
CA ARG A 322 -22.72 -14.23 -25.54
C ARG A 322 -23.19 -12.78 -25.51
N PRO A 323 -22.39 -11.83 -24.98
CA PRO A 323 -22.66 -10.41 -25.11
C PRO A 323 -22.83 -10.00 -26.59
N ASN A 324 -23.78 -9.11 -26.89
CA ASN A 324 -24.00 -8.66 -28.28
C ASN A 324 -22.85 -7.81 -28.84
N LYS A 325 -22.22 -7.01 -27.98
CA LYS A 325 -21.05 -6.20 -28.32
C LYS A 325 -19.99 -6.24 -27.23
N VAL A 326 -20.28 -5.60 -26.10
CA VAL A 326 -19.32 -5.43 -25.00
C VAL A 326 -20.00 -5.87 -23.71
N SER A 327 -19.28 -6.69 -22.93
CA SER A 327 -19.58 -6.95 -21.53
C SER A 327 -18.79 -5.96 -20.67
N LEU A 328 -19.48 -5.27 -19.78
CA LEU A 328 -18.87 -4.32 -18.86
C LEU A 328 -18.87 -4.89 -17.44
N SER A 329 -17.97 -4.38 -16.61
CA SER A 329 -18.07 -4.48 -15.16
C SER A 329 -19.05 -3.43 -14.64
N TYR A 330 -19.57 -3.61 -13.42
CA TYR A 330 -20.48 -2.61 -12.83
C TYR A 330 -19.79 -1.25 -12.65
N GLN A 331 -18.49 -1.26 -12.31
CA GLN A 331 -17.69 -0.04 -12.20
C GLN A 331 -17.63 0.75 -13.51
N GLU A 332 -17.46 0.06 -14.64
CA GLU A 332 -17.45 0.69 -15.96
C GLU A 332 -18.83 1.30 -16.28
N VAL A 333 -19.92 0.59 -15.94
CA VAL A 333 -21.31 1.06 -16.15
C VAL A 333 -21.58 2.37 -15.41
N LEU A 334 -21.19 2.47 -14.13
CA LEU A 334 -21.41 3.67 -13.30
C LEU A 334 -20.78 4.94 -13.89
N ARG A 335 -19.72 4.79 -14.69
CA ARG A 335 -19.06 5.92 -15.35
C ARG A 335 -19.67 6.23 -16.70
N TYR A 336 -19.99 5.20 -17.49
CA TYR A 336 -20.69 5.39 -18.77
C TYR A 336 -22.04 6.08 -18.57
N SER A 337 -22.81 5.70 -17.55
CA SER A 337 -24.11 6.32 -17.25
C SER A 337 -23.99 7.81 -16.87
N LYS A 338 -22.82 8.23 -16.36
CA LYS A 338 -22.49 9.63 -16.05
C LYS A 338 -21.84 10.37 -17.23
N GLY A 339 -21.77 9.76 -18.42
CA GLY A 339 -21.13 10.33 -19.62
C GLY A 339 -19.61 10.45 -19.53
N LEU A 340 -18.98 9.72 -18.60
CA LEU A 340 -17.54 9.73 -18.35
C LEU A 340 -16.87 8.54 -19.02
N LEU A 341 -15.64 8.73 -19.49
CA LEU A 341 -14.81 7.61 -19.97
C LEU A 341 -14.44 6.67 -18.81
N PRO A 342 -14.39 5.34 -19.04
CA PRO A 342 -13.84 4.40 -18.08
C PRO A 342 -12.40 4.79 -17.71
N GLN A 343 -12.16 5.04 -16.43
CA GLN A 343 -10.83 5.37 -15.92
C GLN A 343 -10.41 4.29 -14.93
N ALA A 344 -9.13 3.94 -14.96
CA ALA A 344 -8.52 3.09 -13.97
C ALA A 344 -8.60 3.74 -12.58
N VAL A 345 -9.22 3.04 -11.62
CA VAL A 345 -9.27 3.36 -10.20
C VAL A 345 -8.59 2.22 -9.45
N ALA A 346 -7.36 2.45 -9.01
CA ALA A 346 -6.66 1.48 -8.18
C ALA A 346 -7.31 1.41 -6.78
N PRO A 347 -7.40 0.23 -6.16
CA PRO A 347 -7.91 0.12 -4.80
C PRO A 347 -6.93 0.69 -3.79
N ASN A 348 -7.47 1.36 -2.77
CA ASN A 348 -6.80 1.50 -1.49
C ASN A 348 -6.87 0.16 -0.73
N TRP A 349 -8.05 -0.47 -0.75
CA TRP A 349 -8.33 -1.69 -0.02
C TRP A 349 -9.03 -2.73 -0.88
N PHE A 350 -8.69 -3.99 -0.66
CA PHE A 350 -9.39 -5.14 -1.23
C PHE A 350 -10.47 -5.60 -0.22
N CYS A 351 -11.71 -5.82 -0.67
CA CYS A 351 -12.76 -6.35 0.21
C CYS A 351 -12.86 -7.88 0.09
N SER A 352 -12.57 -8.58 1.19
CA SER A 352 -12.86 -10.00 1.36
C SER A 352 -14.23 -10.15 2.01
N HIS A 353 -15.18 -10.77 1.34
CA HIS A 353 -16.56 -10.79 1.80
C HIS A 353 -17.38 -11.90 1.12
N TRP A 354 -18.57 -12.21 1.65
CA TRP A 354 -19.46 -13.21 1.06
C TRP A 354 -20.69 -12.56 0.42
N TRP A 355 -21.21 -13.13 -0.67
CA TRP A 355 -22.24 -12.49 -1.48
C TRP A 355 -23.62 -12.40 -0.84
N GLY A 356 -23.96 -13.25 0.12
CA GLY A 356 -25.29 -13.19 0.76
C GLY A 356 -25.35 -12.31 2.00
N GLU A 357 -24.30 -11.55 2.32
CA GLU A 357 -24.41 -10.47 3.30
C GLU A 357 -25.18 -9.28 2.71
N ALA A 358 -25.89 -8.53 3.57
CA ALA A 358 -26.61 -7.34 3.15
C ALA A 358 -25.64 -6.27 2.59
N VAL A 359 -25.95 -5.74 1.40
CA VAL A 359 -25.12 -4.73 0.74
C VAL A 359 -25.07 -3.45 1.57
N LEU A 360 -26.15 -3.09 2.26
CA LEU A 360 -26.17 -1.88 3.08
C LEU A 360 -25.22 -1.98 4.29
N ASP A 361 -25.10 -3.16 4.88
CA ASP A 361 -24.17 -3.43 5.98
C ASP A 361 -22.72 -3.49 5.51
N PHE A 362 -22.46 -4.08 4.33
CA PHE A 362 -21.17 -3.96 3.66
C PHE A 362 -20.74 -2.49 3.52
N ILE A 363 -21.65 -1.61 3.06
CA ILE A 363 -21.34 -0.19 2.86
C ILE A 363 -21.09 0.51 4.22
N LYS A 364 -21.86 0.19 5.27
CA LYS A 364 -21.62 0.72 6.63
C LYS A 364 -20.22 0.34 7.14
N CYS A 365 -19.78 -0.88 6.89
CA CYS A 365 -18.43 -1.33 7.21
C CYS A 365 -17.36 -0.49 6.48
N CYS A 366 -17.53 -0.25 5.16
CA CYS A 366 -16.63 0.61 4.40
C CYS A 366 -16.61 2.06 4.91
N GLU A 367 -17.76 2.63 5.30
CA GLU A 367 -17.86 3.98 5.86
C GLU A 367 -17.13 4.09 7.20
N LYS A 368 -17.34 3.12 8.10
CA LYS A 368 -16.65 3.03 9.39
C LYS A 368 -15.14 2.91 9.21
N HIS A 369 -14.72 2.09 8.26
CA HIS A 369 -13.32 1.87 7.92
C HIS A 369 -12.65 3.15 7.40
N VAL A 370 -13.28 3.88 6.47
CA VAL A 370 -12.80 5.19 6.00
C VAL A 370 -12.70 6.19 7.16
N ALA A 371 -13.70 6.23 8.04
CA ALA A 371 -13.71 7.16 9.17
C ALA A 371 -12.57 6.89 10.17
N ILE A 372 -12.28 5.62 10.45
CA ILE A 372 -11.22 5.22 11.39
C ILE A 372 -9.83 5.52 10.81
N HIS A 373 -9.59 5.14 9.56
CA HIS A 373 -8.32 5.40 8.89
C HIS A 373 -8.16 6.84 8.37
N GLN A 374 -9.21 7.67 8.52
CA GLN A 374 -9.29 9.03 7.99
C GLN A 374 -8.95 9.11 6.50
N LEU A 375 -9.43 8.12 5.75
CA LEU A 375 -9.23 8.09 4.33
C LEU A 375 -10.13 9.15 3.65
N GLY A 376 -9.68 9.70 2.53
CA GLY A 376 -10.43 10.72 1.81
C GLY A 376 -11.71 10.18 1.16
N ALA A 377 -12.61 11.07 0.74
CA ALA A 377 -13.84 10.68 0.01
C ALA A 377 -13.58 9.94 -1.33
N GLU A 378 -12.34 10.02 -1.83
CA GLU A 378 -11.88 9.33 -3.04
C GLU A 378 -11.36 7.91 -2.77
N SER A 379 -11.42 7.43 -1.52
CA SER A 379 -11.00 6.08 -1.17
C SER A 379 -11.78 5.02 -1.90
N ALA A 380 -11.04 4.07 -2.47
CA ALA A 380 -11.56 3.06 -3.36
C ALA A 380 -11.39 1.64 -2.79
N TYR A 381 -12.45 0.86 -2.91
CA TYR A 381 -12.53 -0.53 -2.50
C TYR A 381 -12.69 -1.41 -3.74
N TRP A 382 -11.83 -2.41 -3.88
CA TRP A 382 -12.01 -3.45 -4.90
C TRP A 382 -12.96 -4.52 -4.37
N VAL A 383 -14.05 -4.77 -5.10
CA VAL A 383 -15.08 -5.74 -4.73
C VAL A 383 -15.35 -6.64 -5.92
N CYS A 384 -15.28 -7.95 -5.70
CA CYS A 384 -15.32 -8.92 -6.79
C CYS A 384 -16.58 -8.84 -7.66
N ALA A 385 -17.74 -8.53 -7.06
CA ALA A 385 -19.00 -8.41 -7.78
C ALA A 385 -19.04 -7.22 -8.74
N TYR A 386 -18.37 -6.11 -8.39
CA TYR A 386 -18.43 -4.87 -9.17
C TYR A 386 -17.30 -4.73 -10.19
N ALA A 387 -16.13 -5.30 -9.90
CA ALA A 387 -14.94 -5.20 -10.74
C ALA A 387 -14.89 -6.24 -11.86
N ASN A 388 -15.32 -7.48 -11.58
CA ASN A 388 -15.33 -8.55 -12.58
C ASN A 388 -16.50 -8.39 -13.53
N ARG A 389 -16.30 -8.77 -14.80
CA ARG A 389 -17.35 -8.82 -15.83
C ARG A 389 -18.21 -10.05 -15.61
N GLN A 390 -19.42 -9.86 -15.08
CA GLN A 390 -20.29 -10.95 -14.61
C GLN A 390 -20.76 -11.92 -15.71
N HIS A 391 -20.74 -11.48 -16.97
CA HIS A 391 -21.06 -12.30 -18.15
C HIS A 391 -19.84 -13.04 -18.72
N GLU A 392 -18.63 -12.72 -18.27
CA GLU A 392 -17.36 -13.25 -18.78
C GLU A 392 -16.37 -13.60 -17.66
N LEU A 393 -16.87 -14.05 -16.49
CA LEU A 393 -16.07 -14.26 -15.27
C LEU A 393 -14.80 -15.09 -15.48
N GLY A 394 -14.82 -16.06 -16.40
CA GLY A 394 -13.65 -16.89 -16.70
C GLY A 394 -12.45 -16.11 -17.25
N VAL A 395 -12.69 -14.98 -17.92
CA VAL A 395 -11.63 -14.09 -18.44
C VAL A 395 -10.91 -13.37 -17.30
N ASP A 396 -11.64 -12.88 -16.31
CA ASP A 396 -11.08 -12.12 -15.19
C ASP A 396 -10.47 -13.03 -14.11
N LEU A 397 -11.05 -14.21 -13.88
CA LEU A 397 -10.56 -15.19 -12.90
C LEU A 397 -9.37 -16.03 -13.40
N GLY A 398 -9.34 -16.35 -14.70
CA GLY A 398 -8.38 -17.29 -15.25
C GLY A 398 -8.58 -18.73 -14.75
N SER A 399 -7.70 -19.64 -15.16
CA SER A 399 -7.68 -21.05 -14.75
C SER A 399 -6.79 -21.34 -13.55
N ASP A 400 -5.94 -20.40 -13.17
CA ASP A 400 -5.05 -20.49 -12.02
C ASP A 400 -5.46 -19.43 -10.98
N PRO A 401 -5.86 -19.81 -9.76
CA PRO A 401 -6.19 -18.88 -8.68
C PRO A 401 -5.09 -17.84 -8.41
N MET A 402 -3.83 -18.19 -8.63
CA MET A 402 -2.68 -17.30 -8.46
C MET A 402 -2.48 -16.29 -9.60
N GLN A 403 -3.32 -16.34 -10.64
CA GLN A 403 -3.41 -15.33 -11.71
C GLN A 403 -4.76 -14.60 -11.72
N SER A 404 -5.60 -14.87 -10.73
CA SER A 404 -6.92 -14.27 -10.61
C SER A 404 -6.87 -12.75 -10.46
N SER A 405 -7.96 -12.09 -10.85
CA SER A 405 -8.17 -10.65 -10.58
C SER A 405 -8.06 -10.30 -9.09
N PHE A 406 -8.24 -11.29 -8.20
CA PHE A 406 -8.19 -11.15 -6.76
C PHE A 406 -6.76 -10.85 -6.30
N LEU A 407 -5.79 -11.72 -6.66
CA LEU A 407 -4.39 -11.50 -6.31
C LEU A 407 -3.86 -10.19 -6.93
N LYS A 408 -4.22 -9.91 -8.18
CA LYS A 408 -3.82 -8.66 -8.88
C LYS A 408 -4.34 -7.41 -8.16
N ALA A 409 -5.57 -7.44 -7.65
CA ALA A 409 -6.13 -6.34 -6.87
C ALA A 409 -5.46 -6.20 -5.49
N MET A 410 -5.15 -7.31 -4.83
CA MET A 410 -4.41 -7.31 -3.56
C MET A 410 -2.98 -6.77 -3.73
N GLU A 411 -2.32 -7.06 -4.86
CA GLU A 411 -1.02 -6.47 -5.22
C GLU A 411 -1.05 -4.95 -5.39
N LEU A 412 -2.21 -4.34 -5.59
CA LEU A 412 -2.35 -2.88 -5.65
C LEU A 412 -2.80 -2.27 -4.31
N SER A 413 -3.40 -3.07 -3.43
CA SER A 413 -4.02 -2.61 -2.19
C SER A 413 -3.01 -2.39 -1.06
N GLU A 414 -3.32 -1.49 -0.13
CA GLU A 414 -2.62 -1.30 1.15
C GLU A 414 -2.92 -2.45 2.13
N GLY A 415 -4.17 -2.93 2.11
CA GLY A 415 -4.63 -4.04 2.93
C GLY A 415 -5.91 -4.69 2.41
N VAL A 416 -6.35 -5.71 3.16
CA VAL A 416 -7.61 -6.43 2.98
C VAL A 416 -8.57 -6.03 4.10
N LEU A 417 -9.78 -5.63 3.72
CA LEU A 417 -10.91 -5.46 4.63
C LEU A 417 -11.78 -6.72 4.56
N LEU A 418 -11.72 -7.56 5.59
CA LEU A 418 -12.58 -8.72 5.76
C LEU A 418 -13.90 -8.30 6.40
N ILE A 419 -15.01 -8.43 5.68
CA ILE A 419 -16.35 -8.08 6.17
C ILE A 419 -17.07 -9.36 6.55
N LEU A 420 -17.51 -9.46 7.80
CA LEU A 420 -18.18 -10.62 8.38
C LEU A 420 -19.67 -10.36 8.56
N ASP A 421 -20.48 -11.29 8.08
CA ASP A 421 -21.87 -11.45 8.47
C ASP A 421 -21.98 -12.04 9.89
N PRO A 422 -23.16 -12.03 10.53
CA PRO A 422 -23.34 -12.57 11.89
C PRO A 422 -22.89 -14.03 12.04
N GLU A 423 -22.91 -14.80 10.95
CA GLU A 423 -22.46 -16.19 10.96
C GLU A 423 -20.97 -16.39 10.69
N ALA A 424 -20.23 -15.33 10.37
CA ALA A 424 -18.84 -15.38 9.92
C ALA A 424 -18.64 -16.34 8.73
N THR A 425 -19.61 -16.37 7.83
CA THR A 425 -19.65 -17.15 6.60
C THR A 425 -18.39 -17.02 5.76
N PRO A 426 -17.72 -15.85 5.63
CA PRO A 426 -16.43 -15.75 4.95
C PRO A 426 -15.38 -16.78 5.42
N PHE A 427 -15.34 -17.15 6.70
CA PHE A 427 -14.41 -18.19 7.20
C PHE A 427 -14.72 -19.60 6.68
N LEU A 428 -15.89 -19.79 6.06
CA LEU A 428 -16.35 -21.05 5.50
C LEU A 428 -16.32 -21.05 3.96
N ARG A 429 -15.86 -19.97 3.32
CA ARG A 429 -15.84 -19.82 1.86
C ARG A 429 -14.41 -19.85 1.34
N ILE A 430 -14.12 -20.77 0.42
CA ILE A 430 -12.74 -21.05 0.04
C ILE A 430 -12.03 -19.86 -0.63
N TRP A 431 -12.75 -19.01 -1.38
CA TRP A 431 -12.20 -17.80 -1.98
C TRP A 431 -11.83 -16.75 -0.91
N CYS A 432 -12.65 -16.58 0.13
CA CYS A 432 -12.32 -15.72 1.26
C CYS A 432 -11.13 -16.28 2.05
N CYS A 433 -11.06 -17.60 2.23
CA CYS A 433 -9.90 -18.25 2.83
C CYS A 433 -8.63 -18.12 1.96
N PHE A 434 -8.75 -18.15 0.63
CA PHE A 434 -7.65 -17.88 -0.28
C PHE A 434 -7.11 -16.47 -0.09
N GLU A 435 -7.98 -15.46 -0.05
CA GLU A 435 -7.61 -14.06 0.20
C GLU A 435 -6.90 -13.90 1.55
N GLY A 436 -7.41 -14.52 2.62
CA GLY A 436 -6.71 -14.60 3.91
C GLY A 436 -5.38 -15.35 3.83
N GLY A 437 -5.30 -16.41 3.03
CA GLY A 437 -4.08 -17.16 2.76
C GLY A 437 -3.01 -16.33 2.08
N ILE A 438 -3.39 -15.46 1.13
CA ILE A 438 -2.46 -14.52 0.50
C ILE A 438 -1.94 -13.51 1.52
N VAL A 439 -2.78 -12.97 2.41
CA VAL A 439 -2.32 -12.11 3.52
C VAL A 439 -1.29 -12.85 4.37
N SER A 440 -1.60 -14.09 4.78
CA SER A 440 -0.71 -14.92 5.58
C SER A 440 0.65 -15.12 4.90
N LEU A 441 0.65 -15.52 3.63
CA LEU A 441 1.87 -15.77 2.86
C LEU A 441 2.66 -14.49 2.59
N ALA A 442 1.98 -13.35 2.38
CA ALA A 442 2.61 -12.05 2.25
C ALA A 442 3.32 -11.62 3.55
N GLN A 443 2.72 -11.88 4.71
CA GLN A 443 3.27 -11.47 6.01
C GLN A 443 4.32 -12.42 6.60
N ARG A 444 4.36 -13.68 6.16
CA ARG A 444 5.23 -14.73 6.73
C ARG A 444 6.22 -15.34 5.76
N GLY A 445 6.03 -15.09 4.46
CA GLY A 445 6.71 -15.82 3.40
C GLY A 445 6.21 -17.26 3.25
N ALA A 446 6.49 -17.84 2.09
CA ALA A 446 6.40 -19.29 1.92
C ALA A 446 7.61 -19.96 2.62
N LEU A 447 7.44 -21.20 3.11
CA LEU A 447 8.53 -21.96 3.70
C LEU A 447 9.72 -22.03 2.71
N SER A 448 10.90 -21.58 3.15
CA SER A 448 12.10 -21.40 2.32
C SER A 448 12.76 -22.70 1.85
N GLU A 449 12.13 -23.86 2.05
CA GLU A 449 12.73 -25.19 1.86
C GLU A 449 12.05 -26.02 0.75
N GLN A 450 11.52 -25.39 -0.30
CA GLN A 450 11.02 -26.14 -1.46
C GLN A 450 12.00 -26.09 -2.64
N PRO A 451 12.28 -27.25 -3.28
CA PRO A 451 13.36 -27.42 -4.26
C PRO A 451 13.17 -26.52 -5.50
N ALA A 452 14.28 -26.29 -6.21
CA ALA A 452 14.40 -25.44 -7.41
C ALA A 452 13.38 -25.73 -8.55
N ALA A 453 12.64 -26.85 -8.48
CA ALA A 453 11.51 -27.17 -9.35
C ALA A 453 10.29 -26.23 -9.18
N TYR A 454 10.27 -25.38 -8.15
CA TYR A 454 9.24 -24.35 -7.89
C TYR A 454 9.52 -22.99 -8.58
N SER A 455 10.44 -22.94 -9.54
CA SER A 455 10.82 -21.68 -10.22
C SER A 455 9.71 -21.12 -11.13
N ASP A 456 8.80 -21.97 -11.63
CA ASP A 456 7.82 -21.61 -12.66
C ASP A 456 6.35 -21.53 -12.17
N CYS A 457 6.08 -21.54 -10.86
CA CYS A 457 4.68 -21.45 -10.38
C CYS A 457 4.11 -20.01 -10.57
N PRO A 458 2.99 -19.85 -11.28
CA PRO A 458 2.38 -18.53 -11.48
C PRO A 458 1.99 -17.93 -10.12
N GLY A 459 2.32 -16.64 -9.90
CA GLY A 459 1.99 -15.89 -8.68
C GLY A 459 3.03 -15.92 -7.55
N ARG A 460 4.12 -16.69 -7.68
CA ARG A 460 5.28 -16.59 -6.77
C ARG A 460 5.89 -15.19 -6.77
N GLU A 461 6.06 -14.59 -7.93
CA GLU A 461 6.53 -13.20 -8.04
C GLU A 461 5.61 -12.23 -7.33
N SER A 462 4.28 -12.44 -7.43
CA SER A 462 3.30 -11.59 -6.76
C SER A 462 3.41 -11.69 -5.25
N LEU A 463 3.53 -12.91 -4.71
CA LEU A 463 3.78 -13.14 -3.29
C LEU A 463 5.13 -12.57 -2.83
N GLN A 464 6.18 -12.69 -3.64
CA GLN A 464 7.48 -12.08 -3.34
C GLN A 464 7.40 -10.55 -3.34
N ARG A 465 6.70 -9.94 -4.28
CA ARG A 465 6.45 -8.49 -4.31
C ARG A 465 5.64 -8.02 -3.11
N LEU A 466 4.68 -8.83 -2.65
CA LEU A 466 3.90 -8.55 -1.45
C LEU A 466 4.74 -8.70 -0.17
N ALA A 467 5.56 -9.75 -0.08
CA ALA A 467 6.42 -10.03 1.06
C ALA A 467 7.61 -9.06 1.17
N ALA A 468 8.13 -8.58 0.04
CA ALA A 468 9.20 -7.58 0.00
C ALA A 468 8.75 -6.16 0.37
N ARG A 469 7.47 -5.96 0.74
CA ARG A 469 6.96 -4.70 1.29
C ARG A 469 7.42 -4.55 2.74
N ASP A 470 8.73 -4.37 2.91
CA ASP A 470 9.31 -3.99 4.17
C ASP A 470 8.95 -2.51 4.38
N GLY A 471 8.25 -2.20 5.47
CA GLY A 471 7.86 -0.83 5.86
C GLY A 471 9.05 0.12 6.17
N LYS A 472 10.22 -0.14 5.59
CA LYS A 472 11.45 0.66 5.59
C LYS A 472 11.60 1.54 4.35
N ASP A 473 10.96 1.21 3.22
CA ASP A 473 10.90 2.06 2.02
C ASP A 473 9.49 2.68 1.94
N ASP A 474 9.39 4.01 1.86
CA ASP A 474 8.16 4.83 1.96
C ASP A 474 7.05 4.47 0.94
N ARG A 475 7.28 3.47 0.08
CA ARG A 475 6.44 3.22 -1.09
C ARG A 475 5.26 2.27 -0.83
N ARG A 476 5.34 1.23 0.02
CA ARG A 476 4.19 0.39 0.48
C ARG A 476 4.51 -0.43 1.75
N SER A 477 3.63 -0.42 2.75
CA SER A 477 3.69 -1.31 3.93
C SER A 477 3.25 -2.74 3.61
N ALA A 478 3.59 -3.69 4.47
CA ALA A 478 3.07 -5.06 4.44
C ALA A 478 1.54 -5.08 4.34
N LEU A 479 0.99 -6.05 3.61
CA LEU A 479 -0.44 -6.17 3.34
C LEU A 479 -1.21 -6.42 4.65
N GLN A 480 -2.01 -5.45 5.09
CA GLN A 480 -2.74 -5.52 6.37
C GLN A 480 -4.05 -6.30 6.26
N LEU A 481 -4.57 -6.79 7.39
CA LEU A 481 -5.89 -7.41 7.49
C LEU A 481 -6.74 -6.74 8.56
N ASP A 482 -7.69 -5.93 8.12
CA ASP A 482 -8.70 -5.33 8.98
C ASP A 482 -10.01 -6.10 8.89
N ILE A 483 -10.77 -6.14 9.98
CA ILE A 483 -11.97 -6.97 10.08
C ILE A 483 -13.14 -6.10 10.51
N ALA A 484 -14.19 -6.06 9.69
CA ALA A 484 -15.40 -5.31 9.97
C ALA A 484 -16.63 -6.22 10.06
N THR A 485 -17.64 -5.74 10.76
CA THR A 485 -18.96 -6.36 10.84
C THR A 485 -19.99 -5.31 11.23
N VAL A 486 -21.27 -5.67 11.17
CA VAL A 486 -22.36 -4.90 11.78
C VAL A 486 -22.89 -5.70 12.96
N ASP A 487 -22.93 -5.07 14.14
CA ASP A 487 -23.42 -5.72 15.36
C ASP A 487 -24.96 -5.87 15.37
N GLY A 488 -25.49 -6.54 16.41
CA GLY A 488 -26.93 -6.75 16.57
C GLY A 488 -27.77 -5.47 16.72
N ASN A 489 -27.14 -4.30 16.91
CA ASN A 489 -27.81 -3.00 16.94
C ASN A 489 -27.72 -2.26 15.60
N GLY A 490 -27.17 -2.89 14.55
CA GLY A 490 -26.99 -2.27 13.25
C GLY A 490 -25.80 -1.31 13.18
N ILE A 491 -24.87 -1.34 14.16
CA ILE A 491 -23.71 -0.46 14.24
C ILE A 491 -22.48 -1.18 13.65
N ALA A 492 -21.79 -0.52 12.72
CA ALA A 492 -20.54 -1.04 12.17
C ALA A 492 -19.42 -1.04 13.22
N GLN A 493 -18.84 -2.22 13.45
CA GLN A 493 -17.70 -2.47 14.31
C GLN A 493 -16.49 -2.83 13.44
N LEU A 494 -15.29 -2.46 13.89
CA LEU A 494 -14.04 -2.70 13.19
C LEU A 494 -12.97 -3.13 14.19
N ILE A 495 -12.13 -4.10 13.82
CA ILE A 495 -10.84 -4.38 14.44
C ILE A 495 -9.77 -4.10 13.38
N THR A 496 -8.77 -3.29 13.74
CA THR A 496 -7.59 -3.09 12.87
C THR A 496 -6.43 -3.99 13.28
N GLN A 497 -5.62 -4.47 12.33
CA GLN A 497 -4.44 -5.29 12.68
C GLN A 497 -3.38 -4.48 13.44
N ARG A 498 -3.23 -3.20 13.08
CA ARG A 498 -2.26 -2.25 13.64
C ARG A 498 -2.94 -0.95 14.08
N LEU A 499 -2.19 -0.04 14.70
CA LEU A 499 -2.62 1.34 14.86
C LEU A 499 -2.86 1.97 13.48
N THR A 500 -3.82 2.88 13.39
CA THR A 500 -3.97 3.74 12.20
C THR A 500 -2.79 4.71 12.11
N LYS A 501 -2.50 5.28 10.93
CA LYS A 501 -1.40 6.25 10.76
C LYS A 501 -1.48 7.42 11.74
N GLN A 502 -2.68 7.92 12.03
CA GLN A 502 -2.87 8.99 13.00
C GLN A 502 -2.60 8.54 14.44
N GLU A 503 -2.97 7.30 14.78
CA GLU A 503 -2.67 6.70 16.08
C GLU A 503 -1.17 6.47 16.26
N GLU A 504 -0.46 6.03 15.22
CA GLU A 504 1.01 5.94 15.21
C GLU A 504 1.67 7.32 15.38
N GLU A 505 1.16 8.35 14.70
CA GLU A 505 1.61 9.74 14.89
C GLU A 505 1.34 10.23 16.31
N LYS A 506 0.19 9.88 16.90
CA LYS A 506 -0.14 10.21 18.28
C LYS A 506 0.82 9.52 19.25
N GLU A 507 1.06 8.22 19.07
CA GLU A 507 1.96 7.45 19.93
C GLU A 507 3.40 7.95 19.83
N SER A 508 3.89 8.23 18.63
CA SER A 508 5.24 8.77 18.42
C SER A 508 5.43 10.20 18.93
N ARG A 509 4.36 11.01 18.99
CA ARG A 509 4.39 12.37 19.57
C ARG A 509 4.20 12.40 21.09
N LYS A 510 3.88 11.27 21.72
CA LYS A 510 3.68 11.18 23.17
C LYS A 510 4.94 11.65 23.89
N ARG A 511 4.82 12.69 24.71
CA ARG A 511 5.96 13.29 25.45
C ARG A 511 5.96 12.94 26.92
N MET A 512 4.76 12.71 27.46
CA MET A 512 4.56 12.51 28.89
C MET A 512 3.92 11.17 29.16
N PRO A 513 4.33 10.43 30.20
CA PRO A 513 3.78 9.12 30.52
C PRO A 513 2.26 9.12 30.73
N TRP A 514 1.68 10.20 31.26
CA TRP A 514 0.24 10.30 31.57
C TRP A 514 -0.65 10.61 30.36
N GLU A 515 -0.09 10.94 29.21
CA GLU A 515 -0.86 11.09 27.97
C GLU A 515 -1.49 9.74 27.58
N GLU A 516 -2.73 9.77 27.11
CA GLU A 516 -3.46 8.56 26.72
C GLU A 516 -2.76 7.90 25.50
N SER A 517 -2.31 6.66 25.69
CA SER A 517 -1.74 5.86 24.60
C SER A 517 -2.76 5.67 23.47
N ALA A 518 -2.29 5.72 22.23
CA ALA A 518 -3.06 5.38 21.05
C ALA A 518 -3.59 3.93 21.10
N TRP A 519 -2.88 3.03 21.79
CA TRP A 519 -3.36 1.67 22.06
C TRP A 519 -4.61 1.64 22.92
N ASN A 520 -4.72 2.53 23.91
CA ASN A 520 -5.94 2.66 24.72
C ASN A 520 -7.11 3.20 23.88
N VAL A 521 -6.84 4.13 22.95
CA VAL A 521 -7.85 4.65 22.02
C VAL A 521 -8.34 3.55 21.09
N LYS A 522 -7.43 2.78 20.49
CA LYS A 522 -7.72 1.62 19.66
C LYS A 522 -8.58 0.61 20.43
N SER A 523 -8.18 0.23 21.63
CA SER A 523 -8.92 -0.76 22.43
C SER A 523 -10.35 -0.32 22.75
N LYS A 524 -10.54 0.93 23.21
CA LYS A 524 -11.87 1.49 23.48
C LYS A 524 -12.76 1.54 22.24
N ARG A 525 -12.18 1.81 21.07
CA ARG A 525 -12.89 1.81 19.79
C ARG A 525 -13.37 0.42 19.40
N GLU A 526 -12.59 -0.60 19.73
CA GLU A 526 -12.78 -1.99 19.27
C GLU A 526 -13.53 -2.86 20.28
N ILE A 527 -13.76 -2.36 21.49
CA ILE A 527 -14.48 -3.08 22.55
C ILE A 527 -15.92 -3.46 22.14
N GLY A 528 -16.53 -2.74 21.19
CA GLY A 528 -17.86 -3.08 20.65
C GLY A 528 -17.88 -4.32 19.76
N PHE A 529 -16.73 -4.85 19.34
CA PHE A 529 -16.69 -5.93 18.36
C PHE A 529 -17.28 -7.24 18.92
N PRO A 530 -18.16 -7.96 18.17
CA PRO A 530 -18.84 -9.16 18.65
C PRO A 530 -17.88 -10.30 18.99
N VAL A 531 -17.98 -10.79 20.23
CA VAL A 531 -17.09 -11.82 20.77
C VAL A 531 -17.24 -13.17 20.05
N GLU A 532 -18.46 -13.52 19.65
CA GLU A 532 -18.73 -14.75 18.89
C GLU A 532 -17.98 -14.80 17.56
N LEU A 533 -17.88 -13.67 16.86
CA LEU A 533 -17.13 -13.59 15.61
C LEU A 533 -15.63 -13.74 15.83
N VAL A 534 -15.10 -13.18 16.93
CA VAL A 534 -13.71 -13.41 17.35
C VAL A 534 -13.47 -14.90 17.58
N ARG A 535 -14.38 -15.58 18.30
CA ARG A 535 -14.27 -17.02 18.56
C ARG A 535 -14.29 -17.86 17.29
N LYS A 536 -15.12 -17.48 16.30
CA LYS A 536 -15.13 -18.13 14.98
C LYS A 536 -13.82 -17.88 14.22
N GLY A 537 -13.27 -16.66 14.27
CA GLY A 537 -11.98 -16.31 13.67
C GLY A 537 -10.80 -17.09 14.26
N LEU A 538 -10.75 -17.28 15.58
CA LEU A 538 -9.73 -18.10 16.27
C LEU A 538 -9.80 -19.60 15.92
N ARG A 539 -10.85 -20.04 15.22
CA ARG A 539 -11.08 -21.43 14.80
C ARG A 539 -11.12 -21.60 13.28
N VAL A 540 -10.74 -20.57 12.52
CA VAL A 540 -10.73 -20.65 11.05
C VAL A 540 -9.83 -21.80 10.59
N LYS A 541 -10.34 -22.56 9.61
CA LYS A 541 -9.63 -23.68 9.00
C LYS A 541 -9.98 -23.78 7.52
N MET A 542 -9.09 -23.32 6.66
CA MET A 542 -9.29 -23.20 5.21
C MET A 542 -9.65 -24.55 4.57
N THR A 543 -9.04 -25.65 5.02
CA THR A 543 -9.34 -27.00 4.50
C THR A 543 -10.80 -27.43 4.72
N LYS A 544 -11.50 -26.84 5.69
CA LYS A 544 -12.93 -27.06 5.96
C LYS A 544 -13.85 -26.11 5.18
N ALA A 545 -13.30 -25.13 4.47
CA ALA A 545 -14.08 -24.20 3.66
C ALA A 545 -14.77 -24.92 2.49
N ARG A 546 -15.85 -24.30 1.99
CA ARG A 546 -16.72 -24.78 0.92
C ARG A 546 -16.60 -23.88 -0.30
N ALA A 547 -16.90 -24.42 -1.46
CA ALA A 547 -16.93 -23.70 -2.72
C ALA A 547 -18.31 -23.84 -3.37
N SER A 548 -18.73 -22.83 -4.14
CA SER A 548 -19.90 -23.00 -5.02
C SER A 548 -19.58 -23.90 -6.22
N LYS A 549 -18.30 -23.97 -6.61
CA LYS A 549 -17.76 -24.95 -7.57
C LYS A 549 -16.67 -25.74 -6.87
N GLU A 550 -16.87 -27.04 -6.68
CA GLU A 550 -15.91 -27.87 -5.94
C GLU A 550 -14.49 -27.88 -6.56
N SER A 551 -14.38 -27.70 -7.88
CA SER A 551 -13.08 -27.51 -8.57
C SER A 551 -12.27 -26.36 -8.00
N ASP A 552 -12.91 -25.23 -7.64
CA ASP A 552 -12.23 -24.05 -7.09
C ASP A 552 -11.53 -24.43 -5.79
N LYS A 553 -12.14 -25.28 -4.96
CA LYS A 553 -11.53 -25.71 -3.70
C LYS A 553 -10.26 -26.50 -3.93
N THR A 554 -10.31 -27.46 -4.84
CA THR A 554 -9.17 -28.28 -5.22
C THR A 554 -8.03 -27.42 -5.76
N GLN A 555 -8.34 -26.55 -6.73
CA GLN A 555 -7.36 -25.66 -7.36
C GLN A 555 -6.73 -24.69 -6.36
N ILE A 556 -7.52 -24.04 -5.50
CA ILE A 556 -7.03 -23.08 -4.51
C ILE A 556 -6.07 -23.73 -3.51
N LEU A 557 -6.45 -24.88 -2.95
CA LEU A 557 -5.61 -25.57 -1.97
C LEU A 557 -4.28 -25.99 -2.60
N ASN A 558 -4.30 -26.48 -3.84
CA ASN A 558 -3.10 -26.86 -4.58
C ASN A 558 -2.25 -25.64 -4.97
N ALA A 559 -2.88 -24.54 -5.37
CA ALA A 559 -2.20 -23.31 -5.75
C ALA A 559 -1.49 -22.66 -4.55
N LEU A 560 -2.13 -22.62 -3.37
CA LEU A 560 -1.50 -22.16 -2.13
C LEU A 560 -0.39 -23.11 -1.66
N ALA A 561 -0.53 -24.41 -1.90
CA ALA A 561 0.55 -25.37 -1.70
C ALA A 561 1.68 -25.24 -2.75
N GLY A 562 1.51 -24.35 -3.73
CA GLY A 562 2.47 -24.01 -4.78
C GLY A 562 2.63 -25.07 -5.88
N ARG A 563 1.64 -25.96 -6.05
CA ARG A 563 1.65 -26.92 -7.16
C ARG A 563 1.61 -26.20 -8.52
N PRO A 564 2.24 -26.78 -9.56
CA PRO A 564 2.18 -26.22 -10.91
C PRO A 564 0.78 -26.31 -11.51
N ILE A 565 0.53 -25.53 -12.57
CA ILE A 565 -0.81 -25.34 -13.15
C ILE A 565 -1.47 -26.64 -13.62
N ASP A 566 -0.68 -27.59 -14.13
CA ASP A 566 -1.12 -28.89 -14.61
C ASP A 566 -1.49 -29.88 -13.49
N GLU A 567 -1.08 -29.59 -12.25
CA GLU A 567 -1.39 -30.39 -11.05
C GLU A 567 -2.49 -29.77 -10.16
N LEU A 568 -3.07 -28.62 -10.56
CA LEU A 568 -4.07 -27.93 -9.73
C LEU A 568 -5.37 -28.72 -9.54
N GLU A 569 -5.71 -29.61 -10.47
CA GLU A 569 -6.89 -30.49 -10.38
C GLU A 569 -6.63 -31.78 -9.61
N ALA A 570 -5.38 -32.06 -9.23
CA ALA A 570 -5.03 -33.28 -8.49
C ALA A 570 -5.59 -33.25 -7.06
N GLU A 571 -5.71 -34.42 -6.42
CA GLU A 571 -6.21 -34.49 -5.04
C GLU A 571 -5.37 -33.61 -4.08
N PRO A 572 -6.00 -32.69 -3.32
CA PRO A 572 -5.26 -31.79 -2.42
C PRO A 572 -4.61 -32.55 -1.26
N ASN A 573 -3.36 -32.22 -0.96
CA ASN A 573 -2.75 -32.65 0.29
C ASN A 573 -3.25 -31.77 1.45
N TYR A 574 -4.31 -32.20 2.13
CA TYR A 574 -4.90 -31.49 3.27
C TYR A 574 -3.97 -31.31 4.48
N HIS A 575 -2.84 -32.02 4.52
CA HIS A 575 -1.82 -31.92 5.57
C HIS A 575 -0.57 -31.17 5.09
N HIS A 576 -0.64 -30.47 3.96
CA HIS A 576 0.48 -29.71 3.44
C HIS A 576 0.91 -28.62 4.44
N PRO A 577 2.22 -28.50 4.79
CA PRO A 577 2.70 -27.57 5.80
C PRO A 577 2.27 -26.11 5.57
N ILE A 578 2.25 -25.65 4.31
CA ILE A 578 1.81 -24.29 3.98
C ILE A 578 0.34 -24.04 4.34
N LEU A 579 -0.55 -25.03 4.14
CA LEU A 579 -1.96 -24.86 4.48
C LEU A 579 -2.14 -24.76 6.01
N CYS A 580 -1.36 -25.55 6.76
CA CYS A 580 -1.31 -25.45 8.21
C CYS A 580 -0.80 -24.08 8.66
N GLN A 581 0.29 -23.58 8.05
CA GLN A 581 0.84 -22.26 8.31
C GLN A 581 -0.19 -21.16 8.04
N VAL A 582 -0.92 -21.23 6.92
CA VAL A 582 -2.00 -20.27 6.62
C VAL A 582 -3.04 -20.26 7.73
N ASP A 583 -3.50 -21.44 8.16
CA ASP A 583 -4.51 -21.54 9.22
C ASP A 583 -3.99 -20.98 10.55
N THR A 584 -2.75 -21.30 10.95
CA THR A 584 -2.20 -20.83 12.24
C THR A 584 -1.86 -19.34 12.22
N THR A 585 -1.35 -18.81 11.10
CA THR A 585 -1.06 -17.39 10.96
C THR A 585 -2.33 -16.54 10.96
N LEU A 586 -3.39 -16.95 10.27
CA LEU A 586 -4.67 -16.24 10.34
C LEU A 586 -5.19 -16.19 11.78
N ARG A 587 -5.21 -17.33 12.47
CA ARG A 587 -5.63 -17.40 13.89
C ARG A 587 -4.75 -16.53 14.80
N GLY A 588 -3.43 -16.52 14.57
CA GLY A 588 -2.48 -15.67 15.29
C GLY A 588 -2.67 -14.17 15.04
N ILE A 589 -3.04 -13.75 13.83
CA ILE A 589 -3.39 -12.35 13.52
C ILE A 589 -4.60 -11.92 14.36
N PHE A 590 -5.66 -12.74 14.38
CA PHE A 590 -6.83 -12.49 15.22
C PHE A 590 -6.46 -12.43 16.70
N ALA A 591 -5.71 -13.42 17.20
CA ALA A 591 -5.33 -13.51 18.60
C ALA A 591 -4.56 -12.27 19.07
N ALA A 592 -3.59 -11.80 18.29
CA ALA A 592 -2.81 -10.61 18.60
C ALA A 592 -3.67 -9.33 18.57
N ALA A 593 -4.54 -9.18 17.56
CA ALA A 593 -5.35 -7.97 17.40
C ALA A 593 -6.40 -7.79 18.52
N VAL A 594 -6.95 -8.89 19.04
CA VAL A 594 -8.03 -8.85 20.04
C VAL A 594 -7.56 -9.06 21.48
N TRP A 595 -6.26 -9.34 21.70
CA TRP A 595 -5.75 -9.72 23.02
C TRP A 595 -6.11 -8.69 24.09
N ARG A 596 -5.80 -7.42 23.83
CA ARG A 596 -6.09 -6.33 24.77
C ARG A 596 -7.59 -6.15 25.00
N VAL A 597 -8.39 -6.21 23.93
CA VAL A 597 -9.86 -6.10 24.02
C VAL A 597 -10.44 -7.21 24.89
N ALA A 598 -9.90 -8.43 24.80
CA ALA A 598 -10.32 -9.54 25.65
C ALA A 598 -10.03 -9.25 27.13
N LEU A 599 -8.85 -8.73 27.46
CA LEU A 599 -8.50 -8.36 28.83
C LEU A 599 -9.40 -7.24 29.38
N GLU A 600 -9.72 -6.24 28.56
CA GLU A 600 -10.56 -5.11 28.99
C GLU A 600 -12.04 -5.48 29.16
N LYS A 601 -12.52 -6.48 28.41
CA LYS A 601 -13.85 -7.07 28.61
C LYS A 601 -13.90 -7.95 29.86
N ASP A 602 -12.77 -8.48 30.30
CA ASP A 602 -12.67 -9.46 31.39
C ASP A 602 -12.46 -8.81 32.76
N VAL A 603 -13.50 -8.12 33.25
CA VAL A 603 -13.70 -7.94 34.69
C VAL A 603 -14.32 -9.22 35.26
N GLY A 604 -13.51 -10.27 35.39
CA GLY A 604 -13.81 -11.41 36.26
C GLY A 604 -13.58 -12.78 35.64
N ILE A 605 -12.42 -13.37 35.95
CA ILE A 605 -12.13 -14.82 35.90
C ILE A 605 -13.29 -15.56 36.58
N THR A 606 -14.29 -15.96 35.81
CA THR A 606 -15.31 -16.92 36.20
C THR A 606 -15.52 -17.83 35.01
N GLU A 607 -15.50 -19.13 35.28
CA GLU A 607 -15.91 -20.16 34.32
C GLU A 607 -17.26 -19.76 33.74
N GLY A 608 -17.26 -19.29 32.48
CA GLY A 608 -18.46 -18.76 31.82
C GLY A 608 -18.29 -17.46 31.02
N GLY A 609 -17.11 -16.81 31.05
CA GLY A 609 -16.86 -15.60 30.24
C GLY A 609 -16.96 -15.84 28.71
N ASP A 610 -17.39 -14.81 27.97
CA ASP A 610 -17.67 -14.89 26.53
C ASP A 610 -16.41 -15.15 25.66
N LEU A 611 -15.17 -15.01 26.15
CA LEU A 611 -13.96 -15.39 25.39
C LEU A 611 -12.83 -15.89 26.31
N PRO A 612 -12.56 -17.21 26.36
CA PRO A 612 -11.44 -17.73 27.15
C PRO A 612 -10.09 -17.22 26.63
N ILE A 613 -9.27 -16.61 27.49
CA ILE A 613 -7.92 -16.13 27.15
C ILE A 613 -7.03 -17.29 26.66
N GLU A 614 -7.33 -18.52 27.07
CA GLU A 614 -6.68 -19.75 26.62
C GLU A 614 -6.84 -19.98 25.10
N LEU A 615 -7.94 -19.52 24.49
CA LEU A 615 -8.09 -19.61 23.03
C LEU A 615 -7.14 -18.68 22.30
N LEU A 616 -6.89 -17.49 22.85
CA LEU A 616 -5.92 -16.53 22.30
C LEU A 616 -4.50 -17.07 22.45
N GLU A 617 -4.22 -17.63 23.62
CA GLU A 617 -2.95 -18.27 23.94
C GLU A 617 -2.63 -19.40 22.96
N VAL A 618 -3.55 -20.36 22.75
CA VAL A 618 -3.38 -21.45 21.77
C VAL A 618 -3.19 -20.91 20.36
N ALA A 619 -4.04 -19.98 19.91
CA ALA A 619 -3.98 -19.44 18.56
C ALA A 619 -2.65 -18.71 18.28
N LEU A 620 -2.13 -17.95 19.26
CA LEU A 620 -0.85 -17.26 19.12
C LEU A 620 0.32 -18.24 19.20
N ARG A 621 0.29 -19.23 20.11
CA ARG A 621 1.32 -20.25 20.28
C ARG A 621 1.56 -21.08 19.01
N GLU A 622 0.50 -21.36 18.26
CA GLU A 622 0.57 -22.13 17.01
C GLU A 622 1.13 -21.32 15.82
N ASP A 623 1.16 -19.98 15.88
CA ASP A 623 1.72 -19.09 14.84
C ASP A 623 3.25 -19.02 14.90
N VAL A 624 3.91 -20.19 14.89
CA VAL A 624 5.37 -20.34 15.04
C VAL A 624 6.18 -19.70 13.90
N SER A 625 5.54 -19.35 12.78
CA SER A 625 6.16 -18.63 11.65
C SER A 625 6.28 -17.12 11.91
N ARG A 626 5.68 -16.61 12.97
CA ARG A 626 5.66 -15.19 13.31
C ARG A 626 7.06 -14.62 13.53
N GLN A 627 7.31 -13.48 12.89
CA GLN A 627 8.55 -12.72 13.00
C GLN A 627 8.41 -11.47 13.87
N GLU A 628 7.21 -10.89 13.93
CA GLU A 628 6.94 -9.68 14.72
C GLU A 628 5.73 -9.89 15.63
N LEU A 629 5.90 -9.50 16.89
CA LEU A 629 4.82 -9.45 17.88
C LEU A 629 4.88 -8.11 18.62
N GLU A 630 3.76 -7.39 18.60
CA GLU A 630 3.57 -6.18 19.39
C GLU A 630 2.35 -6.37 20.27
N MET A 631 2.52 -6.19 21.58
CA MET A 631 1.52 -6.41 22.61
C MET A 631 1.48 -5.21 23.55
N ASN A 632 0.45 -4.37 23.41
CA ASN A 632 0.22 -3.29 24.35
C ASN A 632 -0.86 -3.68 25.36
N LEU A 633 -0.43 -3.96 26.59
CA LEU A 633 -1.28 -4.37 27.70
C LEU A 633 -1.22 -3.36 28.86
N GLN A 634 -0.86 -2.11 28.56
CA GLN A 634 -0.72 -1.03 29.54
C GLN A 634 -1.94 -0.95 30.46
N GLY A 635 -1.70 -1.06 31.76
CA GLY A 635 -2.68 -0.88 32.83
C GLY A 635 -3.75 -1.98 32.96
N VAL A 636 -3.71 -3.02 32.11
CA VAL A 636 -4.77 -4.05 32.06
C VAL A 636 -4.29 -5.47 32.34
N ALA A 637 -2.98 -5.75 32.23
CA ALA A 637 -2.45 -7.07 32.52
C ALA A 637 -2.36 -7.35 34.04
N THR A 638 -2.70 -8.58 34.41
CA THR A 638 -2.45 -9.17 35.73
C THR A 638 -1.29 -10.16 35.63
N GLN A 639 -0.82 -10.71 36.76
CA GLN A 639 0.19 -11.77 36.76
C GLN A 639 -0.27 -13.01 35.96
N HIS A 640 -1.57 -13.35 36.04
CA HIS A 640 -2.14 -14.45 35.27
C HIS A 640 -2.11 -14.17 33.76
N HIS A 641 -2.48 -12.94 33.34
CA HIS A 641 -2.42 -12.54 31.94
C HIS A 641 -1.00 -12.59 31.39
N LEU A 642 -0.01 -12.16 32.18
CA LEU A 642 1.41 -12.28 31.81
C LEU A 642 1.81 -13.75 31.64
N SER A 643 1.45 -14.62 32.59
CA SER A 643 1.74 -16.06 32.50
C SER A 643 1.17 -16.69 31.24
N THR A 644 -0.09 -16.38 30.92
CA THR A 644 -0.76 -16.86 29.72
C THR A 644 -0.09 -16.35 28.45
N LEU A 645 0.31 -15.08 28.40
CA LEU A 645 1.08 -14.54 27.27
C LEU A 645 2.44 -15.23 27.13
N CYS A 646 3.18 -15.43 28.23
CA CYS A 646 4.49 -16.08 28.20
C CYS A 646 4.42 -17.50 27.63
N LYS A 647 3.38 -18.27 27.96
CA LYS A 647 3.12 -19.61 27.37
C LYS A 647 2.88 -19.55 25.86
N ALA A 648 2.21 -18.51 25.38
CA ALA A 648 1.99 -18.31 23.95
C ALA A 648 3.29 -17.93 23.22
N VAL A 649 4.13 -17.13 23.87
CA VAL A 649 5.33 -16.54 23.26
C VAL A 649 6.52 -17.51 23.24
N GLU A 650 6.69 -18.35 24.26
CA GLU A 650 7.84 -19.26 24.40
C GLU A 650 8.15 -20.10 23.13
N PRO A 651 7.16 -20.62 22.37
CA PRO A 651 7.44 -21.41 21.17
C PRO A 651 7.75 -20.60 19.91
N LEU A 652 7.63 -19.27 19.94
CA LEU A 652 7.73 -18.39 18.77
C LEU A 652 9.18 -18.04 18.39
N LYS A 653 9.99 -19.07 18.15
CA LYS A 653 11.45 -18.96 17.94
C LYS A 653 11.86 -18.15 16.70
N ASN A 654 10.94 -17.90 15.77
CA ASN A 654 11.19 -17.09 14.58
C ASN A 654 11.01 -15.58 14.81
N LEU A 655 10.62 -15.16 16.02
CA LEU A 655 10.52 -13.75 16.37
C LEU A 655 11.87 -13.05 16.20
N THR A 656 11.86 -11.99 15.40
CA THR A 656 12.96 -11.04 15.21
C THR A 656 12.67 -9.72 15.90
N ARG A 657 11.39 -9.38 16.11
CA ARG A 657 10.94 -8.21 16.88
C ARG A 657 9.87 -8.59 17.89
N PHE A 658 10.08 -8.19 19.14
CA PHE A 658 9.07 -8.33 20.19
C PHE A 658 8.95 -7.04 21.00
N ASP A 659 7.80 -6.39 20.90
CA ASP A 659 7.47 -5.17 21.62
C ASP A 659 6.35 -5.46 22.62
N LEU A 660 6.63 -5.27 23.91
CA LEU A 660 5.72 -5.58 25.00
C LEU A 660 5.60 -4.38 25.96
N ASP A 661 4.41 -3.78 25.99
CA ASP A 661 4.08 -2.71 26.94
C ASP A 661 3.20 -3.28 28.06
N LEU A 662 3.79 -3.40 29.25
CA LEU A 662 3.17 -3.79 30.51
C LEU A 662 3.18 -2.63 31.52
N SER A 663 3.36 -1.40 31.05
CA SER A 663 3.41 -0.23 31.93
C SER A 663 2.12 -0.09 32.74
N ARG A 664 2.25 0.34 33.99
CA ARG A 664 1.17 0.55 34.97
C ARG A 664 0.35 -0.71 35.28
N CYS A 665 0.87 -1.89 34.95
CA CYS A 665 0.24 -3.15 35.33
C CYS A 665 0.52 -3.47 36.80
N SER A 666 -0.38 -4.22 37.44
CA SER A 666 -0.22 -4.66 38.83
C SER A 666 0.66 -5.91 38.92
N LEU A 667 1.88 -5.84 38.36
CA LEU A 667 2.83 -6.95 38.32
C LEU A 667 3.76 -6.91 39.54
N THR A 668 3.99 -8.08 40.13
CA THR A 668 4.97 -8.26 41.22
C THR A 668 6.21 -9.02 40.78
N SER A 669 6.12 -9.78 39.68
CA SER A 669 7.23 -10.56 39.13
C SER A 669 7.14 -10.64 37.60
N ILE A 670 8.31 -10.61 36.96
CA ILE A 670 8.48 -10.85 35.52
C ILE A 670 9.30 -12.11 35.23
N ALA A 671 9.42 -13.03 36.20
CA ALA A 671 10.23 -14.23 36.06
C ALA A 671 9.83 -15.09 34.86
N GLU A 672 8.51 -15.27 34.66
CA GLU A 672 7.98 -16.02 33.51
C GLU A 672 8.28 -15.34 32.16
N LEU A 673 8.31 -14.00 32.15
CA LEU A 673 8.75 -13.25 30.97
C LEU A 673 10.22 -13.55 30.67
N GLY A 674 11.08 -13.46 31.69
CA GLY A 674 12.49 -13.85 31.58
C GLY A 674 12.66 -15.23 30.95
N HIS A 675 12.03 -16.26 31.52
CA HIS A 675 12.10 -17.62 31.00
C HIS A 675 11.59 -17.76 29.56
N SER A 676 10.46 -17.13 29.21
CA SER A 676 9.93 -17.20 27.84
C SER A 676 10.87 -16.55 26.81
N LEU A 677 11.58 -15.49 27.19
CA LEU A 677 12.53 -14.80 26.32
C LEU A 677 13.80 -15.62 26.06
N GLU A 678 14.23 -16.50 26.97
CA GLU A 678 15.42 -17.34 26.77
C GLU A 678 15.36 -18.19 25.50
N ALA A 679 14.14 -18.57 25.06
CA ALA A 679 13.91 -19.37 23.86
C ALA A 679 14.02 -18.57 22.55
N LEU A 680 13.95 -17.25 22.60
CA LEU A 680 13.78 -16.37 21.43
C LEU A 680 15.12 -15.85 20.88
N THR A 681 16.08 -16.74 20.65
CA THR A 681 17.46 -16.39 20.30
C THR A 681 17.64 -15.68 18.95
N ASN A 682 16.62 -15.66 18.10
CA ASN A 682 16.62 -14.94 16.82
C ASN A 682 16.20 -13.46 16.94
N LEU A 683 15.84 -12.99 18.15
CA LEU A 683 15.45 -11.61 18.36
C LEU A 683 16.57 -10.63 17.97
N GLN A 684 16.19 -9.65 17.15
CA GLN A 684 17.01 -8.51 16.74
C GLN A 684 16.53 -7.22 17.39
N GLN A 685 15.25 -7.14 17.76
CA GLN A 685 14.65 -5.99 18.42
C GLN A 685 13.80 -6.47 19.60
N LEU A 686 14.05 -5.91 20.77
CA LEU A 686 13.27 -6.17 21.98
C LEU A 686 12.92 -4.84 22.64
N SER A 687 11.64 -4.60 22.85
CA SER A 687 11.14 -3.49 23.66
C SER A 687 10.30 -4.03 24.81
N VAL A 688 10.65 -3.69 26.04
CA VAL A 688 9.90 -4.07 27.25
C VAL A 688 9.64 -2.81 28.07
N ASP A 689 8.38 -2.39 28.13
CA ASP A 689 7.93 -1.30 28.98
C ASP A 689 7.27 -1.85 30.25
N LEU A 690 7.87 -1.56 31.40
CA LEU A 690 7.41 -1.96 32.73
C LEU A 690 7.20 -0.72 33.61
N ALA A 691 7.12 0.48 33.03
CA ALA A 691 7.06 1.72 33.79
C ALA A 691 5.82 1.76 34.69
N GLY A 692 5.98 2.18 35.94
CA GLY A 692 4.89 2.28 36.91
C GLY A 692 4.39 0.95 37.46
N CYS A 693 5.08 -0.17 37.20
CA CYS A 693 4.85 -1.44 37.89
C CYS A 693 5.37 -1.36 39.33
N ALA A 694 4.65 -0.63 40.19
CA ALA A 694 5.09 -0.27 41.53
C ALA A 694 5.38 -1.47 42.46
N GLY A 695 4.79 -2.64 42.18
CA GLY A 695 5.02 -3.89 42.92
C GLY A 695 6.24 -4.70 42.46
N LEU A 696 6.92 -4.30 41.38
CA LEU A 696 8.05 -5.03 40.82
C LEU A 696 9.31 -4.81 41.68
N THR A 697 9.87 -5.89 42.22
CA THR A 697 11.01 -5.83 43.15
C THR A 697 12.34 -6.23 42.52
N SER A 698 12.31 -6.99 41.42
CA SER A 698 13.48 -7.55 40.73
C SER A 698 13.26 -7.63 39.22
N VAL A 699 14.36 -7.51 38.47
CA VAL A 699 14.44 -7.74 37.01
C VAL A 699 15.51 -8.79 36.66
N ALA A 700 15.92 -9.62 37.63
CA ALA A 700 17.04 -10.54 37.48
C ALA A 700 16.82 -11.61 36.39
N GLU A 701 15.62 -12.13 36.25
CA GLU A 701 15.28 -13.14 35.24
C GLU A 701 15.25 -12.55 33.83
N LEU A 702 14.81 -11.29 33.69
CA LEU A 702 14.96 -10.55 32.44
C LEU A 702 16.44 -10.33 32.11
N ALA A 703 17.27 -10.02 33.11
CA ALA A 703 18.70 -9.88 32.89
C ALA A 703 19.33 -11.20 32.42
N HIS A 704 18.96 -12.33 33.03
CA HIS A 704 19.46 -13.65 32.65
C HIS A 704 19.10 -14.01 31.20
N SER A 705 17.87 -13.72 30.79
CA SER A 705 17.42 -14.02 29.43
C SER A 705 18.14 -13.18 28.38
N LEU A 706 18.39 -11.90 28.66
CA LEU A 706 19.17 -11.02 27.78
C LEU A 706 20.57 -11.57 27.46
N GLU A 707 21.22 -12.30 28.37
CA GLU A 707 22.53 -12.92 28.09
C GLU A 707 22.48 -13.94 26.94
N LYS A 708 21.30 -14.48 26.62
CA LYS A 708 21.09 -15.44 25.52
C LYS A 708 20.75 -14.77 24.19
N LEU A 709 20.28 -13.52 24.22
CA LEU A 709 19.75 -12.80 23.05
C LEU A 709 20.86 -12.05 22.30
N THR A 710 21.93 -12.75 21.94
CA THR A 710 23.15 -12.14 21.36
C THR A 710 22.97 -11.56 19.95
N ASN A 711 21.86 -11.86 19.28
CA ASN A 711 21.49 -11.29 17.98
C ASN A 711 20.81 -9.92 18.07
N LEU A 712 20.55 -9.41 19.28
CA LEU A 712 19.91 -8.11 19.48
C LEU A 712 20.73 -6.97 18.87
N ARG A 713 20.04 -6.15 18.08
CA ARG A 713 20.51 -4.90 17.48
C ARG A 713 19.85 -3.69 18.13
N GLN A 714 18.64 -3.85 18.65
CA GLN A 714 17.92 -2.79 19.36
C GLN A 714 17.33 -3.35 20.66
N LEU A 715 17.56 -2.64 21.75
CA LEU A 715 17.01 -2.95 23.06
C LEU A 715 16.44 -1.69 23.68
N THR A 716 15.16 -1.74 24.03
CA THR A 716 14.49 -0.71 24.83
C THR A 716 13.95 -1.34 26.10
N VAL A 717 14.35 -0.81 27.25
CA VAL A 717 13.85 -1.23 28.56
C VAL A 717 13.40 0.00 29.33
N ASN A 718 12.12 0.08 29.67
CA ASN A 718 11.58 1.17 30.46
C ASN A 718 11.13 0.66 31.84
N LEU A 719 11.78 1.16 32.89
CA LEU A 719 11.56 0.83 34.30
C LEU A 719 11.25 2.09 35.13
N ALA A 720 10.82 3.17 34.48
CA ALA A 720 10.41 4.41 35.14
C ALA A 720 9.35 4.15 36.22
N ASP A 721 9.35 4.90 37.31
CA ASP A 721 8.37 4.79 38.41
C ASP A 721 8.27 3.40 39.08
N CYS A 722 9.24 2.49 38.86
CA CYS A 722 9.33 1.21 39.56
C CYS A 722 9.91 1.40 40.98
N ILE A 723 9.12 2.00 41.87
CA ILE A 723 9.57 2.46 43.20
C ILE A 723 10.07 1.35 44.14
N SER A 724 9.62 0.11 43.94
CA SER A 724 10.00 -1.04 44.77
C SER A 724 11.25 -1.78 44.25
N LEU A 725 11.82 -1.34 43.13
CA LEU A 725 12.97 -1.99 42.51
C LEU A 725 14.23 -1.72 43.36
N THR A 726 14.78 -2.78 43.95
CA THR A 726 15.90 -2.67 44.90
C THR A 726 17.29 -2.89 44.29
N GLY A 727 17.36 -3.46 43.09
CA GLY A 727 18.61 -3.72 42.38
C GLY A 727 18.41 -3.88 40.87
N ILE A 728 19.29 -3.25 40.09
CA ILE A 728 19.31 -3.29 38.62
C ILE A 728 20.70 -3.63 38.06
N ALA A 729 21.65 -3.96 38.92
CA ALA A 729 23.03 -4.24 38.50
C ALA A 729 23.12 -5.52 37.64
N GLU A 730 22.23 -6.49 37.88
CA GLU A 730 22.08 -7.70 37.08
C GLU A 730 21.75 -7.36 35.63
N LEU A 731 20.80 -6.45 35.41
CA LEU A 731 20.42 -5.97 34.09
C LEU A 731 21.60 -5.34 33.35
N TRP A 732 22.45 -4.60 34.06
CA TRP A 732 23.65 -4.01 33.48
C TRP A 732 24.67 -5.07 33.09
N ARG A 733 24.95 -6.02 33.98
CA ARG A 733 25.92 -7.09 33.72
C ARG A 733 25.56 -7.94 32.50
N SER A 734 24.27 -8.11 32.20
CA SER A 734 23.84 -8.89 31.03
C SER A 734 24.07 -8.17 29.71
N LEU A 735 24.04 -6.82 29.69
CA LEU A 735 24.22 -6.04 28.47
C LEU A 735 25.54 -6.34 27.77
N LYS A 736 26.62 -6.64 28.50
CA LYS A 736 27.94 -6.95 27.91
C LYS A 736 27.93 -8.11 26.91
N ALA A 737 26.93 -8.99 26.97
CA ALA A 737 26.76 -10.10 26.04
C ALA A 737 26.19 -9.65 24.67
N LEU A 738 25.56 -8.48 24.60
CA LEU A 738 24.84 -7.95 23.45
C LEU A 738 25.77 -7.18 22.50
N ILE A 739 26.88 -7.78 22.10
CA ILE A 739 27.93 -7.10 21.31
C ILE A 739 27.48 -6.58 19.93
N ASN A 740 26.34 -7.07 19.41
CA ASN A 740 25.76 -6.64 18.13
C ASN A 740 24.80 -5.45 18.28
N LEU A 741 24.62 -4.92 19.50
CA LEU A 741 23.67 -3.87 19.79
C LEU A 741 24.07 -2.56 19.10
N GLN A 742 23.14 -2.00 18.35
CA GLN A 742 23.28 -0.73 17.62
C GLN A 742 22.49 0.39 18.30
N GLN A 743 21.39 0.06 18.97
CA GLN A 743 20.56 1.02 19.68
C GLN A 743 20.21 0.50 21.08
N LEU A 744 20.44 1.33 22.09
CA LEU A 744 20.07 1.06 23.47
C LEU A 744 19.29 2.25 24.02
N SER A 745 18.10 1.97 24.54
CA SER A 745 17.27 2.93 25.27
C SER A 745 16.91 2.36 26.63
N VAL A 746 17.22 3.11 27.69
CA VAL A 746 16.96 2.71 29.08
C VAL A 746 16.27 3.84 29.83
N GLY A 747 15.06 3.59 30.33
CA GLY A 747 14.31 4.51 31.17
C GLY A 747 14.30 4.08 32.63
N LEU A 748 14.74 4.94 33.54
CA LEU A 748 14.85 4.71 34.99
C LEU A 748 14.39 5.94 35.79
N GLN A 749 13.42 6.69 35.24
CA GLN A 749 12.90 7.89 35.87
C GLN A 749 12.34 7.58 37.26
N ASP A 750 12.61 8.44 38.24
CA ASP A 750 12.10 8.38 39.61
C ASP A 750 12.37 7.04 40.34
N CYS A 751 13.38 6.28 39.90
CA CYS A 751 13.90 5.12 40.62
C CYS A 751 14.72 5.57 41.84
N ALA A 752 14.04 5.97 42.93
CA ALA A 752 14.67 6.53 44.13
C ALA A 752 15.71 5.59 44.81
N GLY A 753 15.56 4.27 44.64
CA GLY A 753 16.50 3.26 45.13
C GLY A 753 17.83 3.21 44.36
N LEU A 754 17.92 3.85 43.19
CA LEU A 754 19.11 3.84 42.35
C LEU A 754 20.18 4.81 42.88
N THR A 755 21.19 4.27 43.54
CA THR A 755 22.31 5.05 44.11
C THR A 755 23.56 5.07 43.21
N SER A 756 23.69 4.11 42.30
CA SER A 756 24.86 3.97 41.42
C SER A 756 24.51 3.35 40.08
N ILE A 757 25.09 3.88 39.01
CA ILE A 757 25.05 3.33 37.64
C ILE A 757 26.42 2.80 37.20
N ALA A 758 27.35 2.58 38.13
CA ALA A 758 28.73 2.20 37.77
C ALA A 758 28.79 0.91 36.94
N GLU A 759 27.92 -0.06 37.22
CA GLU A 759 27.87 -1.32 36.47
C GLU A 759 27.35 -1.13 35.04
N LEU A 760 26.46 -0.14 34.82
CA LEU A 760 26.02 0.25 33.48
C LEU A 760 27.22 0.74 32.67
N GLY A 761 28.02 1.66 33.24
CA GLY A 761 29.25 2.14 32.60
C GLY A 761 30.20 0.99 32.24
N ARG A 762 30.56 0.16 33.22
CA ARG A 762 31.45 -1.00 32.97
C ARG A 762 30.98 -1.93 31.85
N SER A 763 29.67 -2.12 31.73
CA SER A 763 29.08 -3.03 30.74
C SER A 763 28.95 -2.40 29.36
N LEU A 764 28.67 -1.09 29.29
CA LEU A 764 28.54 -0.33 28.04
C LEU A 764 29.82 -0.32 27.22
N GLY A 765 31.00 -0.28 27.86
CA GLY A 765 32.28 -0.27 27.15
C GLY A 765 32.52 -1.47 26.24
N ALA A 766 31.77 -2.57 26.40
CA ALA A 766 31.82 -3.74 25.51
C ALA A 766 31.00 -3.58 24.22
N LEU A 767 30.09 -2.59 24.14
CA LEU A 767 29.10 -2.45 23.06
C LEU A 767 29.60 -1.52 21.95
N THR A 768 30.76 -1.82 21.38
CA THR A 768 31.44 -0.92 20.43
C THR A 768 30.70 -0.69 19.11
N ASN A 769 29.70 -1.52 18.79
CA ASN A 769 28.80 -1.34 17.64
C ASN A 769 27.65 -0.34 17.89
N LEU A 770 27.54 0.20 19.10
CA LEU A 770 26.44 1.08 19.48
C LEU A 770 26.49 2.40 18.70
N GLN A 771 25.40 2.71 18.00
CA GLN A 771 25.21 3.94 17.24
C GLN A 771 24.31 4.94 17.98
N GLN A 772 23.41 4.44 18.84
CA GLN A 772 22.48 5.29 19.58
C GLN A 772 22.38 4.82 21.02
N LEU A 773 22.56 5.76 21.94
CA LEU A 773 22.41 5.54 23.37
C LEU A 773 21.46 6.59 23.95
N THR A 774 20.38 6.13 24.55
CA THR A 774 19.46 6.95 25.33
C THR A 774 19.38 6.41 26.75
N VAL A 775 19.71 7.25 27.73
CA VAL A 775 19.60 6.90 29.16
C VAL A 775 18.84 8.02 29.86
N ASP A 776 17.72 7.67 30.46
CA ASP A 776 16.87 8.59 31.20
C ASP A 776 16.87 8.24 32.69
N LEU A 777 17.52 9.11 33.48
CA LEU A 777 17.77 8.98 34.92
C LEU A 777 17.11 10.13 35.69
N ARG A 778 16.07 10.77 35.13
CA ARG A 778 15.40 11.89 35.78
C ARG A 778 14.89 11.51 37.16
N GLY A 779 15.04 12.40 38.13
CA GLY A 779 14.53 12.17 39.49
C GLY A 779 15.30 11.14 40.31
N CYS A 780 16.40 10.55 39.79
CA CYS A 780 17.30 9.69 40.58
C CYS A 780 18.12 10.55 41.58
N THR A 781 17.48 11.03 42.63
CA THR A 781 18.06 11.96 43.62
C THR A 781 19.28 11.39 44.37
N GLY A 782 19.34 10.07 44.53
CA GLY A 782 20.45 9.35 45.17
C GLY A 782 21.69 9.16 44.30
N LEU A 783 21.61 9.46 42.99
CA LEU A 783 22.73 9.31 42.06
C LEU A 783 23.78 10.41 42.30
N ALA A 784 24.95 10.00 42.81
CA ALA A 784 26.04 10.93 43.15
C ALA A 784 27.09 11.11 42.04
N SER A 785 27.24 10.12 41.16
CA SER A 785 28.31 10.10 40.15
C SER A 785 27.89 9.35 38.90
N ILE A 786 28.31 9.89 37.75
CA ILE A 786 28.25 9.24 36.42
C ILE A 786 29.65 8.94 35.87
N ALA A 787 30.70 9.03 36.70
CA ALA A 787 32.09 8.96 36.26
C ALA A 787 32.42 7.70 35.46
N GLU A 788 31.92 6.53 35.91
CA GLU A 788 32.15 5.25 35.22
C GLU A 788 31.41 5.16 33.88
N LEU A 789 30.22 5.79 33.79
CA LEU A 789 29.53 5.93 32.52
C LEU A 789 30.38 6.76 31.56
N GLY A 790 30.85 7.94 32.00
CA GLY A 790 31.76 8.79 31.22
C GLY A 790 32.97 8.02 30.69
N ARG A 791 33.76 7.39 31.55
CA ARG A 791 34.94 6.60 31.13
C ARG A 791 34.61 5.51 30.13
N SER A 792 33.48 4.82 30.29
CA SER A 792 33.09 3.74 29.37
C SER A 792 32.68 4.22 27.99
N LEU A 793 32.17 5.46 27.89
CA LEU A 793 31.72 6.04 26.63
C LEU A 793 32.87 6.29 25.65
N GLU A 794 34.12 6.42 26.15
CA GLU A 794 35.32 6.57 25.33
C GLU A 794 35.51 5.39 24.35
N ALA A 795 35.05 4.20 24.71
CA ALA A 795 35.12 3.01 23.85
C ALA A 795 34.06 3.00 22.72
N LEU A 796 33.04 3.86 22.77
CA LEU A 796 31.88 3.85 21.86
C LEU A 796 32.09 4.79 20.65
N THR A 797 33.16 4.55 19.88
CA THR A 797 33.56 5.43 18.77
C THR A 797 32.59 5.45 17.59
N ASN A 798 31.69 4.46 17.48
CA ASN A 798 30.63 4.39 16.47
C ASN A 798 29.36 5.18 16.84
N LEU A 799 29.33 5.81 18.03
CA LEU A 799 28.14 6.47 18.54
C LEU A 799 27.81 7.73 17.70
N GLN A 800 26.59 7.76 17.15
CA GLN A 800 26.06 8.87 16.36
C GLN A 800 25.08 9.73 17.14
N ARG A 801 24.36 9.14 18.10
CA ARG A 801 23.42 9.86 18.97
C ARG A 801 23.62 9.48 20.42
N LEU A 802 23.82 10.48 21.27
CA LEU A 802 23.88 10.34 22.71
C LEU A 802 22.81 11.24 23.35
N SER A 803 21.91 10.64 24.12
CA SER A 803 20.91 11.34 24.92
C SER A 803 21.00 10.89 26.38
N LEU A 804 21.40 11.79 27.26
CA LEU A 804 21.47 11.56 28.71
C LEU A 804 20.58 12.57 29.42
N ASP A 805 19.51 12.11 30.08
CA ASP A 805 18.66 12.98 30.88
C ASP A 805 18.87 12.70 32.38
N LEU A 806 19.43 13.67 33.08
CA LEU A 806 19.80 13.65 34.50
C LEU A 806 19.02 14.73 35.29
N LEU A 807 17.89 15.22 34.76
CA LEU A 807 17.10 16.25 35.43
C LEU A 807 16.75 15.81 36.86
N GLY A 808 17.06 16.63 37.85
CA GLY A 808 16.73 16.36 39.25
C GLY A 808 17.66 15.36 39.94
N CYS A 809 18.78 14.96 39.33
CA CYS A 809 19.87 14.25 40.02
C CYS A 809 20.61 15.22 40.97
N THR A 810 19.99 15.56 42.09
CA THR A 810 20.49 16.57 43.05
C THR A 810 21.82 16.20 43.70
N GLY A 811 22.15 14.91 43.76
CA GLY A 811 23.40 14.39 44.29
C GLY A 811 24.60 14.55 43.36
N LEU A 812 24.37 14.78 42.06
CA LEU A 812 25.41 14.79 41.04
C LEU A 812 26.34 16.00 41.18
N ALA A 813 27.62 15.74 41.45
CA ALA A 813 28.61 16.78 41.73
C ALA A 813 29.50 17.14 40.52
N SER A 814 29.72 16.19 39.60
CA SER A 814 30.63 16.37 38.46
C SER A 814 30.17 15.56 37.24
N ILE A 815 30.46 16.11 36.06
CA ILE A 815 30.30 15.48 34.75
C ILE A 815 31.63 15.43 33.96
N ALA A 816 32.77 15.68 34.61
CA ALA A 816 34.06 15.83 33.94
C ALA A 816 34.43 14.66 33.02
N GLU A 817 34.22 13.42 33.50
CA GLU A 817 34.48 12.19 32.73
C GLU A 817 33.57 12.05 31.51
N LEU A 818 32.34 12.57 31.57
CA LEU A 818 31.47 12.64 30.40
C LEU A 818 32.09 13.60 29.38
N GLY A 819 32.56 14.77 29.81
CA GLY A 819 33.29 15.72 28.97
C GLY A 819 34.45 15.03 28.25
N HIS A 820 35.42 14.49 29.00
CA HIS A 820 36.59 13.80 28.44
C HIS A 820 36.24 12.72 27.41
N SER A 821 35.22 11.90 27.70
CA SER A 821 34.81 10.83 26.79
C SER A 821 34.29 11.32 25.42
N LEU A 822 33.72 12.53 25.37
CA LEU A 822 33.19 13.09 24.12
C LEU A 822 34.30 13.45 23.13
N GLU A 823 35.54 13.68 23.58
CA GLU A 823 36.67 13.98 22.69
C GLU A 823 36.97 12.83 21.71
N ALA A 824 36.68 11.59 22.11
CA ALA A 824 36.88 10.40 21.29
C ALA A 824 35.73 10.12 20.30
N MET A 825 34.61 10.86 20.38
CA MET A 825 33.39 10.56 19.62
C MET A 825 33.30 11.32 18.28
N GLU A 826 34.23 11.07 17.36
CA GLU A 826 34.30 11.76 16.07
C GLU A 826 33.02 11.61 15.22
N ASN A 827 32.28 10.51 15.37
CA ASN A 827 31.06 10.21 14.61
C ASN A 827 29.78 10.83 15.20
N LEU A 828 29.87 11.54 16.33
CA LEU A 828 28.68 12.03 17.04
C LEU A 828 27.99 13.15 16.27
N GLN A 829 26.73 12.90 15.89
CA GLN A 829 25.89 13.84 15.14
C GLN A 829 24.87 14.54 16.04
N GLN A 830 24.39 13.86 17.09
CA GLN A 830 23.41 14.42 18.03
C GLN A 830 23.84 14.19 19.47
N LEU A 831 23.87 15.26 20.26
CA LEU A 831 24.15 15.22 21.69
C LEU A 831 23.06 15.96 22.45
N ARG A 832 22.39 15.24 23.36
CA ARG A 832 21.42 15.80 24.31
C ARG A 832 21.85 15.47 25.73
N VAL A 833 22.01 16.49 26.57
CA VAL A 833 22.38 16.34 27.98
C VAL A 833 21.45 17.22 28.82
N GLY A 834 20.52 16.59 29.54
CA GLY A 834 19.64 17.25 30.50
C GLY A 834 20.25 17.22 31.89
N LEU A 835 20.51 18.38 32.49
CA LEU A 835 21.10 18.52 33.84
C LEU A 835 20.29 19.45 34.74
N THR A 836 19.08 19.82 34.31
CA THR A 836 18.23 20.75 35.05
C THR A 836 18.07 20.33 36.51
N CYS A 837 18.19 21.28 37.44
CA CYS A 837 18.12 21.03 38.89
C CYS A 837 19.23 20.13 39.47
N CYS A 838 20.36 19.90 38.79
CA CYS A 838 21.56 19.30 39.41
C CYS A 838 22.26 20.33 40.33
N TRP A 839 21.75 20.51 41.55
CA TRP A 839 22.18 21.62 42.43
C TRP A 839 23.64 21.57 42.86
N ARG A 840 24.25 20.38 42.93
CA ARG A 840 25.65 20.17 43.34
C ARG A 840 26.64 20.27 42.19
N LEU A 841 26.18 20.37 40.94
CA LEU A 841 27.06 20.50 39.78
C LEU A 841 27.78 21.85 39.83
N SER A 842 29.11 21.82 39.93
CA SER A 842 29.94 23.01 40.14
C SER A 842 30.76 23.45 38.93
N SER A 843 30.97 22.55 37.95
CA SER A 843 31.72 22.82 36.73
C SER A 843 31.15 22.03 35.55
N ILE A 844 31.30 22.61 34.35
CA ILE A 844 31.07 21.97 33.06
C ILE A 844 32.26 22.18 32.10
N ALA A 845 33.41 22.64 32.59
CA ALA A 845 34.51 23.12 31.75
C ALA A 845 35.04 22.05 30.78
N GLU A 846 35.06 20.80 31.22
CA GLU A 846 35.46 19.65 30.40
C GLU A 846 34.44 19.39 29.29
N LEU A 847 33.14 19.50 29.58
CA LEU A 847 32.10 19.41 28.55
C LEU A 847 32.28 20.51 27.49
N GLY A 848 32.50 21.76 27.91
CA GLY A 848 32.73 22.88 27.01
C GLY A 848 33.94 22.67 26.08
N HIS A 849 35.07 22.20 26.65
CA HIS A 849 36.29 21.89 25.89
C HIS A 849 36.05 20.80 24.84
N SER A 850 35.45 19.68 25.25
CA SER A 850 35.30 18.51 24.40
C SER A 850 34.31 18.71 23.25
N LEU A 851 33.34 19.62 23.39
CA LEU A 851 32.44 19.99 22.29
C LEU A 851 33.17 20.63 21.10
N GLU A 852 34.35 21.22 21.29
CA GLU A 852 35.16 21.78 20.21
C GLU A 852 35.66 20.70 19.25
N ALA A 853 35.97 19.51 19.77
CA ALA A 853 36.47 18.38 18.99
C ALA A 853 35.38 17.70 18.11
N LEU A 854 34.10 17.92 18.41
CA LEU A 854 32.98 17.21 17.75
C LEU A 854 32.59 17.80 16.38
N GLU A 855 33.46 17.79 15.38
CA GLU A 855 33.22 18.48 14.10
C GLU A 855 31.93 18.07 13.37
N ASN A 856 31.49 16.81 13.53
CA ASN A 856 30.30 16.26 12.87
C ASN A 856 28.97 16.53 13.60
N LEU A 857 28.98 17.28 14.71
CA LEU A 857 27.80 17.50 15.53
C LEU A 857 26.80 18.45 14.83
N GLN A 858 25.62 17.91 14.51
CA GLN A 858 24.54 18.62 13.83
C GLN A 858 23.47 19.15 14.80
N GLN A 859 23.22 18.43 15.90
CA GLN A 859 22.26 18.82 16.92
C GLN A 859 22.89 18.77 18.31
N LEU A 860 22.80 19.88 19.03
CA LEU A 860 23.19 20.00 20.42
C LEU A 860 21.98 20.44 21.24
N SER A 861 21.81 19.88 22.43
CA SER A 861 20.90 20.40 23.45
C SER A 861 21.50 20.12 24.83
N VAL A 862 22.00 21.14 25.51
CA VAL A 862 22.49 21.05 26.89
C VAL A 862 21.62 21.91 27.77
N ASP A 863 20.91 21.30 28.72
CA ASP A 863 20.01 22.02 29.62
C ASP A 863 20.56 22.10 31.04
N LEU A 864 21.02 23.29 31.44
CA LEU A 864 21.66 23.57 32.73
C LEU A 864 20.77 24.44 33.63
N ARG A 865 19.49 24.58 33.31
CA ARG A 865 18.58 25.44 34.06
C ARG A 865 18.53 25.01 35.54
N LYS A 866 18.58 25.99 36.45
CA LYS A 866 18.48 25.77 37.90
C LYS A 866 19.62 24.91 38.51
N CYS A 867 20.76 24.78 37.83
CA CYS A 867 22.01 24.24 38.41
C CYS A 867 22.67 25.28 39.30
N ARG A 868 22.24 25.38 40.57
CA ARG A 868 22.66 26.44 41.49
C ARG A 868 24.17 26.47 41.80
N GLY A 869 24.87 25.33 41.65
CA GLY A 869 26.32 25.26 41.79
C GLY A 869 27.08 25.90 40.61
N LEU A 870 26.41 26.13 39.48
CA LEU A 870 26.99 26.79 38.31
C LEU A 870 26.77 28.32 38.35
N PRO A 871 27.67 29.10 37.75
CA PRO A 871 27.50 30.54 37.56
C PRO A 871 26.19 30.90 36.80
N PRO A 872 25.52 32.03 37.11
CA PRO A 872 24.21 32.36 36.56
C PRO A 872 24.11 32.36 35.03
N LEU A 873 25.18 32.77 34.33
CA LEU A 873 25.23 32.79 32.86
C LEU A 873 25.17 31.40 32.23
N LEU A 874 25.57 30.36 32.96
CA LEU A 874 25.49 28.97 32.51
C LEU A 874 24.15 28.33 32.86
N GLN A 875 23.29 28.94 33.68
CA GLN A 875 22.01 28.36 34.12
C GLN A 875 20.88 28.50 33.10
N GLN A 876 21.13 28.11 31.85
CA GLN A 876 20.17 28.19 30.74
C GLN A 876 20.25 26.94 29.86
N GLN A 877 19.40 26.88 28.82
CA GLN A 877 19.48 25.87 27.78
C GLN A 877 20.35 26.37 26.64
N PHE A 878 21.16 25.48 26.07
CA PHE A 878 22.06 25.75 24.96
C PHE A 878 21.79 24.76 23.83
N ASP A 879 21.40 25.28 22.66
CA ASP A 879 21.09 24.47 21.48
C ASP A 879 22.22 24.48 20.43
N ASN A 880 23.32 25.20 20.70
CA ASN A 880 24.50 25.23 19.84
C ASN A 880 25.79 25.46 20.65
N LYS A 881 26.93 25.08 20.05
CA LYS A 881 28.25 25.11 20.70
C LYS A 881 28.74 26.53 21.00
N ALA A 882 28.47 27.47 20.09
CA ALA A 882 28.99 28.83 20.16
C ALA A 882 28.44 29.57 21.39
N ASP A 883 27.15 29.42 21.66
CA ASP A 883 26.48 30.06 22.79
C ASP A 883 26.98 29.50 24.13
N LEU A 884 27.18 28.19 24.23
CA LEU A 884 27.71 27.56 25.44
C LEU A 884 29.15 28.04 25.71
N LYS A 885 30.01 28.04 24.69
CA LYS A 885 31.40 28.51 24.80
C LYS A 885 31.48 29.98 25.19
N LEU A 886 30.67 30.84 24.55
CA LEU A 886 30.61 32.25 24.90
C LEU A 886 30.21 32.46 26.37
N ALA A 887 29.23 31.71 26.86
CA ALA A 887 28.81 31.80 28.26
C ALA A 887 29.91 31.32 29.23
N GLU A 888 30.67 30.28 28.87
CA GLU A 888 31.85 29.84 29.64
C GLU A 888 32.97 30.89 29.66
N ASP A 889 33.31 31.46 28.52
CA ASP A 889 34.40 32.45 28.41
C ASP A 889 34.10 33.71 29.21
N ILE A 890 32.86 34.22 29.13
CA ILE A 890 32.41 35.36 29.94
C ILE A 890 32.49 35.01 31.43
N THR A 891 32.09 33.79 31.81
CA THR A 891 32.15 33.31 33.19
C THR A 891 33.59 33.24 33.70
N ARG A 892 34.53 32.72 32.90
CA ARG A 892 35.97 32.66 33.22
C ARG A 892 36.56 34.07 33.39
N LEU A 893 36.23 35.01 32.51
CA LEU A 893 36.67 36.41 32.59
C LEU A 893 36.14 37.12 33.84
N ASN A 894 34.87 36.93 34.18
CA ASN A 894 34.26 37.50 35.37
C ASN A 894 34.90 36.98 36.67
N ASN A 895 35.22 35.69 36.72
CA ASN A 895 35.93 35.10 37.86
C ASN A 895 37.36 35.65 37.99
N ASN A 896 38.08 35.80 36.88
CA ASN A 896 39.43 36.38 36.87
C ASN A 896 39.44 37.86 37.29
N ASN A 897 38.45 38.64 36.87
CA ASN A 897 38.30 40.04 37.27
C ASN A 897 37.91 40.20 38.75
N ASN A 898 37.05 39.33 39.28
CA ASN A 898 36.71 39.30 40.71
C ASN A 898 37.91 38.88 41.58
N SER A 899 38.73 37.92 41.14
CA SER A 899 39.97 37.53 41.81
C SER A 899 41.00 38.67 41.86
N ARG A 900 41.19 39.39 40.74
CA ARG A 900 42.05 40.58 40.69
C ARG A 900 41.55 41.72 41.58
N ASN A 901 40.25 41.97 41.62
CA ASN A 901 39.67 42.99 42.50
C ASN A 901 39.77 42.64 44.00
N ASN A 902 39.61 41.37 44.39
CA ASN A 902 39.79 40.93 45.77
C ASN A 902 41.26 41.00 46.23
N ASN A 903 42.22 40.70 45.36
CA ASN A 903 43.64 40.91 45.65
C ASN A 903 44.01 42.40 45.75
N SER A 904 43.31 43.30 45.04
CA SER A 904 43.51 44.75 45.20
C SER A 904 42.93 45.32 46.50
N ARG A 905 41.89 44.69 47.07
CA ARG A 905 41.27 45.10 48.35
C ARG A 905 42.00 44.60 49.59
N ASN A 906 42.78 43.51 49.49
CA ASN A 906 43.64 43.04 50.58
C ASN A 906 45.01 43.74 50.65
N ASN A 907 45.30 44.65 49.71
CA ASN A 907 46.55 45.41 49.64
C ASN A 907 46.37 46.93 49.90
N ASN A 908 45.25 47.34 50.51
CA ASN A 908 45.01 48.72 50.94
C ASN A 908 44.78 48.82 52.44
#